data_AF-A0A8H5MXP8-F1
#
_entry.id   AF-A0A8H5MXP8-F1
#
_cell.length_a   1.000
_cell.length_b   1.000
_cell.length_c   1.000
_cell.angle_alpha   90.00
_cell.angle_beta   90.00
_cell.angle_gamma   90.00
#
_symmetry.space_group_name_H-M   'P 1'
#
loop_
_entity.id
_entity.type
_entity.pdbx_description
1 polymer ?
#
loop_
_entity_poly.entity_id
_entity_poly.type
_entity_poly.pdbx_seq_one_letter_code
_entity_poly.pdbx_strand_id
1 'polypeptide(L)'
;MDANIQRALNDKLYDKRKIGALELERVIRDLVSVKDYQRVHDILEQLCNDYAYAVHQPHARNGGLIGLAAAAIALGPELPRYLAKIVPPVLACFTDQDARVRYYACEAMYNIAKVAKGEILVYFNSIFDQLCKLGADSELSVKNGAELLDRLVKDIVSESAASYVSILEAPPEFDGDDKVSLGENSHLPTAFSLPRFIPLLKERIWVINPFTRQFLVGWITLLDSIPDLELVTYLPDFLGGLLKFLSDQNSDVRVATQTCLDKFLNEIKRIARIKKGILESKRSKEGAKRKRQDSIDSESINPDFEEGDELDSDAALDDDDDSGEDWIPGQDVEINYKEILQILTATLDSPLEEDCLLESLRWVVEFLDICPEEVLPFTPKILAHMLPAMASTKETIHQAATRVNTCLMDYVVSLSDDSELSQPPPPAQPPQHLSTSRLPVLGEKGAEGNNSNRASLSSSRDLDLRSPTPAQGRSISTPADINITQTQADLDYAAAVNSLTLLFLNDHEATRVAALTWLIMLHRKAPRKVLAFNDGTFPALLKTLSDPSDAVVTKDLQLLSQISRNTEDDYFANFMVNLLQLFSTDRKLLETRGNLIIRQLCLSLSPERIYRTLADCIEKEEDVEFASIMVQNLNNNLITAPQLADVRKRLRNLETKDGQTLFVALFRSWCYNAVATFSLCLLAQAYEQAYNLLQIFGELDMTVNMLIQVDKLVQLIESPVFTYLRLQLLEPEKYPYLYKCMYGILMLLPQSSAFAALKNRLNSVSSIGYLHAAPRTAPPATSSSNFDRPNRLKSREDGNIRWVELLEKFRSVQERARRAQRQNNMDGDEIPPMGVSELRIGDGAVDVKGKETRGVGLQTIPQKEPAPAPPVPAKRIGLGRQFGRLGGAVAGKGRRNP
;
A
#
# COMPACT_ATOMS: atom_id res chain seq x y z
N MET A 1 32.90 -36.41 54.66
CA MET A 1 31.70 -37.01 55.29
C MET A 1 32.06 -38.31 56.01
N ASP A 2 31.27 -38.74 56.99
CA ASP A 2 31.50 -40.01 57.71
C ASP A 2 31.17 -41.25 56.86
N ALA A 3 31.85 -42.36 57.14
CA ALA A 3 31.76 -43.59 56.36
C ALA A 3 30.35 -44.24 56.33
N ASN A 4 29.48 -43.94 57.29
CA ASN A 4 28.09 -44.39 57.28
C ASN A 4 27.23 -43.57 56.30
N ILE A 5 27.32 -42.24 56.35
CA ILE A 5 26.70 -41.33 55.38
C ILE A 5 27.17 -41.67 53.96
N GLN A 6 28.49 -41.83 53.74
CA GLN A 6 29.03 -42.19 52.43
C GLN A 6 28.45 -43.49 51.87
N ARG A 7 28.28 -44.51 52.72
CA ARG A 7 27.70 -45.82 52.37
C ARG A 7 26.20 -45.73 52.11
N ALA A 8 25.48 -44.91 52.87
CA ALA A 8 24.04 -44.71 52.72
C ALA A 8 23.70 -43.95 51.43
N LEU A 9 24.45 -42.89 51.09
CA LEU A 9 24.27 -42.12 49.85
C LEU A 9 24.61 -42.92 48.58
N ASN A 10 25.53 -43.89 48.66
CA ASN A 10 25.85 -44.79 47.55
C ASN A 10 24.94 -46.02 47.42
N ASP A 11 23.92 -46.20 48.29
CA ASP A 11 23.01 -47.35 48.18
C ASP A 11 22.10 -47.23 46.93
N LYS A 12 21.61 -48.38 46.46
CA LYS A 12 20.70 -48.46 45.31
C LYS A 12 19.27 -48.07 45.68
N LEU A 13 18.88 -48.20 46.96
CA LEU A 13 17.55 -47.89 47.46
C LEU A 13 17.42 -46.41 47.83
N TYR A 14 16.36 -45.74 47.33
CA TYR A 14 16.09 -44.33 47.62
C TYR A 14 15.96 -44.05 49.13
N ASP A 15 15.23 -44.89 49.87
CA ASP A 15 14.97 -44.65 51.30
C ASP A 15 16.24 -44.63 52.15
N LYS A 16 17.24 -45.45 51.81
CA LYS A 16 18.55 -45.44 52.46
C LYS A 16 19.35 -44.20 52.13
N ARG A 17 19.33 -43.75 50.87
CA ARG A 17 19.96 -42.47 50.47
C ARG A 17 19.30 -41.30 51.19
N LYS A 18 17.97 -41.32 51.34
CA LYS A 18 17.21 -40.33 52.11
C LYS A 18 17.58 -40.33 53.60
N ILE A 19 17.76 -41.49 54.22
CA ILE A 19 18.27 -41.59 55.60
C ILE A 19 19.69 -40.99 55.72
N GLY A 20 20.60 -41.36 54.81
CA GLY A 20 21.95 -40.79 54.78
C GLY A 20 21.99 -39.28 54.53
N ALA A 21 21.05 -38.76 53.75
CA ALA A 21 20.89 -37.33 53.50
C ALA A 21 20.34 -36.57 54.71
N LEU A 22 19.43 -37.16 55.50
CA LEU A 22 18.96 -36.58 56.76
C LEU A 22 20.05 -36.59 57.85
N GLU A 23 20.88 -37.63 57.89
CA GLU A 23 22.07 -37.69 58.76
C GLU A 23 23.11 -36.62 58.35
N LEU A 24 23.34 -36.46 57.05
CA LEU A 24 24.18 -35.38 56.48
C LEU A 24 23.63 -33.98 56.77
N GLU A 25 22.32 -33.76 56.62
CA GLU A 25 21.66 -32.48 56.91
C GLU A 25 21.93 -32.07 58.36
N ARG A 26 21.74 -33.00 59.30
CA ARG A 26 22.04 -32.78 60.71
C ARG A 26 23.51 -32.43 60.93
N VAL A 27 24.45 -33.20 60.36
CA VAL A 27 25.89 -32.94 60.53
C VAL A 27 26.27 -31.55 60.02
N ILE A 28 25.75 -31.12 58.86
CA ILE A 28 26.02 -29.77 58.33
C ILE A 28 25.37 -28.70 59.23
N ARG A 29 24.15 -28.92 59.71
CA ARG A 29 23.46 -27.99 60.63
C ARG A 29 24.21 -27.83 61.96
N ASP A 30 24.71 -28.93 62.52
CA ASP A 30 25.54 -28.95 63.73
C ASP A 30 26.88 -28.18 63.47
N LEU A 31 27.57 -28.43 62.34
CA LEU A 31 28.81 -27.72 61.97
C LEU A 31 28.62 -26.20 61.74
N VAL A 32 27.54 -25.80 61.08
CA VAL A 32 27.19 -24.38 60.88
C VAL A 32 26.93 -23.69 62.23
N SER A 33 26.29 -24.38 63.18
CA SER A 33 26.06 -23.82 64.53
C SER A 33 27.36 -23.56 65.30
N VAL A 34 28.41 -24.36 65.05
CA VAL A 34 29.76 -24.22 65.61
C VAL A 34 30.66 -23.30 64.77
N LYS A 35 30.16 -22.83 63.60
CA LYS A 35 30.89 -22.02 62.60
C LYS A 35 32.12 -22.72 61.99
N ASP A 36 32.13 -24.05 61.93
CA ASP A 36 33.16 -24.83 61.22
C ASP A 36 32.88 -24.87 59.70
N TYR A 37 33.04 -23.71 59.07
CA TYR A 37 32.79 -23.53 57.65
C TYR A 37 33.77 -24.31 56.76
N GLN A 38 34.99 -24.60 57.23
CA GLN A 38 35.95 -25.41 56.48
C GLN A 38 35.47 -26.86 56.35
N ARG A 39 35.01 -27.48 57.45
CA ARG A 39 34.46 -28.84 57.43
C ARG A 39 33.23 -28.96 56.51
N VAL A 40 32.41 -27.92 56.47
CA VAL A 40 31.28 -27.80 55.52
C VAL A 40 31.78 -27.71 54.07
N HIS A 41 32.82 -26.92 53.81
CA HIS A 41 33.47 -26.80 52.50
C HIS A 41 34.03 -28.15 52.01
N ASP A 42 34.73 -28.88 52.87
CA ASP A 42 35.29 -30.21 52.58
C ASP A 42 34.18 -31.24 52.26
N ILE A 43 33.06 -31.17 53.00
CA ILE A 43 31.89 -32.04 52.77
C ILE A 43 31.23 -31.74 51.42
N LEU A 44 31.05 -30.46 51.09
CA LEU A 44 30.48 -30.04 49.80
C LEU A 44 31.39 -30.42 48.64
N GLU A 45 32.70 -30.22 48.77
CA GLU A 45 33.66 -30.63 47.74
C GLU A 45 33.65 -32.15 47.52
N GLN A 46 33.53 -32.93 48.60
CA GLN A 46 33.34 -34.38 48.49
C GLN A 46 32.04 -34.76 47.76
N LEU A 47 30.92 -34.08 48.05
CA LEU A 47 29.64 -34.30 47.35
C LEU A 47 29.69 -33.93 45.86
N CYS A 48 30.44 -32.88 45.51
CA CYS A 48 30.64 -32.48 44.12
C CYS A 48 31.54 -33.49 43.37
N ASN A 49 32.72 -33.80 43.91
CA ASN A 49 33.76 -34.54 43.20
C ASN A 49 33.54 -36.06 43.23
N ASP A 50 33.29 -36.66 44.40
CA ASP A 50 33.16 -38.12 44.55
C ASP A 50 31.78 -38.64 44.09
N TYR A 51 30.76 -37.76 44.06
CA TYR A 51 29.37 -38.15 43.80
C TYR A 51 28.78 -37.46 42.57
N ALA A 52 28.56 -36.14 42.57
CA ALA A 52 27.82 -35.47 41.49
C ALA A 52 28.52 -35.53 40.13
N TYR A 53 29.84 -35.32 40.09
CA TYR A 53 30.65 -35.47 38.87
C TYR A 53 31.08 -36.91 38.56
N ALA A 54 30.60 -37.92 39.30
CA ALA A 54 30.94 -39.33 39.06
C ALA A 54 30.19 -39.91 37.84
N VAL A 55 30.55 -39.49 36.62
CA VAL A 55 29.89 -39.85 35.34
C VAL A 55 29.73 -41.37 35.15
N HIS A 56 30.65 -42.18 35.66
CA HIS A 56 30.59 -43.64 35.55
C HIS A 56 29.70 -44.34 36.60
N GLN A 57 29.14 -43.62 37.58
CA GLN A 57 28.35 -44.20 38.69
C GLN A 57 27.01 -43.47 38.89
N PRO A 58 25.93 -43.87 38.18
CA PRO A 58 24.61 -43.24 38.33
C PRO A 58 24.05 -43.31 39.75
N HIS A 59 24.36 -44.37 40.51
CA HIS A 59 23.96 -44.46 41.92
C HIS A 59 24.64 -43.40 42.80
N ALA A 60 25.92 -43.11 42.55
CA ALA A 60 26.68 -42.07 43.24
C ALA A 60 26.13 -40.67 42.88
N ARG A 61 25.90 -40.38 41.59
CA ARG A 61 25.32 -39.08 41.18
C ARG A 61 23.98 -38.81 41.84
N ASN A 62 23.09 -39.80 41.87
CA ASN A 62 21.82 -39.71 42.60
C ASN A 62 22.02 -39.45 44.11
N GLY A 63 23.01 -40.09 44.74
CA GLY A 63 23.38 -39.81 46.14
C GLY A 63 23.91 -38.39 46.35
N GLY A 64 24.75 -37.90 45.43
CA GLY A 64 25.29 -36.55 45.44
C GLY A 64 24.22 -35.47 45.27
N LEU A 65 23.29 -35.66 44.33
CA LEU A 65 22.16 -34.74 44.11
C LEU A 65 21.27 -34.61 45.35
N ILE A 66 20.89 -35.73 45.97
CA ILE A 66 20.11 -35.74 47.21
C ILE A 66 20.93 -35.14 48.38
N GLY A 67 22.24 -35.43 48.45
CA GLY A 67 23.14 -34.88 49.46
C GLY A 67 23.38 -33.38 49.35
N LEU A 68 23.49 -32.84 48.14
CA LEU A 68 23.61 -31.40 47.86
C LEU A 68 22.30 -30.65 48.19
N ALA A 69 21.14 -31.25 47.90
CA ALA A 69 19.85 -30.70 48.31
C ALA A 69 19.70 -30.67 49.84
N ALA A 70 20.08 -31.75 50.53
CA ALA A 70 20.10 -31.80 51.99
C ALA A 70 21.11 -30.80 52.60
N ALA A 71 22.29 -30.64 52.00
CA ALA A 71 23.25 -29.62 52.39
C ALA A 71 22.69 -28.21 52.27
N ALA A 72 21.94 -27.90 51.20
CA ALA A 72 21.27 -26.61 51.03
C ALA A 72 20.22 -26.34 52.12
N ILE A 73 19.41 -27.35 52.47
CA ILE A 73 18.42 -27.30 53.56
C ILE A 73 19.08 -27.13 54.95
N ALA A 74 20.28 -27.69 55.14
CA ALA A 74 21.07 -27.53 56.36
C ALA A 74 21.68 -26.13 56.49
N LEU A 75 22.25 -25.61 55.39
CA LEU A 75 22.89 -24.29 55.32
C LEU A 75 21.92 -23.14 55.59
N GLY A 76 20.69 -23.20 55.03
CA GLY A 76 19.68 -22.16 55.24
C GLY A 76 20.19 -20.76 54.86
N PRO A 77 20.22 -19.78 55.79
CA PRO A 77 20.76 -18.43 55.50
C PRO A 77 22.20 -18.38 55.03
N GLU A 78 23.03 -19.39 55.35
CA GLU A 78 24.43 -19.46 54.92
C GLU A 78 24.59 -19.97 53.47
N LEU A 79 23.53 -20.50 52.85
CA LEU A 79 23.54 -21.10 51.51
C LEU A 79 24.15 -20.22 50.40
N PRO A 80 23.91 -18.89 50.31
CA PRO A 80 24.37 -18.09 49.17
C PRO A 80 25.88 -18.20 48.93
N ARG A 81 26.67 -18.22 50.01
CA ARG A 81 28.13 -18.39 50.00
C ARG A 81 28.62 -19.69 49.35
N TYR A 82 27.74 -20.70 49.22
CA TYR A 82 28.05 -22.02 48.69
C TYR A 82 27.36 -22.33 47.35
N LEU A 83 26.41 -21.50 46.87
CA LEU A 83 25.70 -21.74 45.62
C LEU A 83 26.64 -21.91 44.41
N ALA A 84 27.74 -21.15 44.37
CA ALA A 84 28.75 -21.26 43.31
C ALA A 84 29.44 -22.63 43.24
N LYS A 85 29.47 -23.41 44.33
CA LYS A 85 29.93 -24.82 44.35
C LYS A 85 28.78 -25.82 44.17
N ILE A 86 27.58 -25.50 44.68
CA ILE A 86 26.42 -26.42 44.70
C ILE A 86 25.66 -26.48 43.37
N VAL A 87 25.49 -25.34 42.68
CA VAL A 87 24.64 -25.24 41.47
C VAL A 87 25.26 -25.89 40.22
N PRO A 88 26.56 -25.68 39.87
CA PRO A 88 27.13 -26.26 38.64
C PRO A 88 27.10 -27.81 38.54
N PRO A 89 27.37 -28.59 39.61
CA PRO A 89 27.23 -30.05 39.56
C PRO A 89 25.79 -30.53 39.34
N VAL A 90 24.79 -29.81 39.86
CA VAL A 90 23.37 -30.12 39.63
C VAL A 90 22.97 -29.77 38.19
N LEU A 91 23.44 -28.63 37.67
CA LEU A 91 23.26 -28.23 36.26
C LEU A 91 23.84 -29.27 35.28
N ALA A 92 25.00 -29.85 35.57
CA ALA A 92 25.60 -30.89 34.74
C ALA A 92 24.69 -32.14 34.63
N CYS A 93 24.11 -32.57 35.75
CA CYS A 93 23.20 -33.71 35.82
C CYS A 93 21.87 -33.52 35.06
N PHE A 94 21.48 -32.31 34.66
CA PHE A 94 20.32 -32.10 33.79
C PHE A 94 20.47 -32.70 32.39
N THR A 95 21.71 -32.96 31.94
CA THR A 95 21.98 -33.58 30.62
C THR A 95 22.46 -35.03 30.72
N ASP A 96 22.24 -35.68 31.87
CA ASP A 96 22.67 -37.05 32.10
C ASP A 96 21.98 -38.07 31.19
N GLN A 97 22.66 -39.17 30.88
CA GLN A 97 22.10 -40.27 30.08
C GLN A 97 21.01 -41.05 30.85
N ASP A 98 21.16 -41.23 32.17
CA ASP A 98 20.14 -41.88 33.01
C ASP A 98 19.05 -40.86 33.39
N ALA A 99 17.84 -41.06 32.87
CA ALA A 99 16.70 -40.18 33.12
C ALA A 99 16.34 -40.04 34.61
N ARG A 100 16.71 -41.01 35.47
CA ARG A 100 16.53 -40.88 36.92
C ARG A 100 17.49 -39.83 37.50
N VAL A 101 18.72 -39.74 36.98
CA VAL A 101 19.67 -38.69 37.36
C VAL A 101 19.15 -37.32 36.92
N ARG A 102 18.60 -37.21 35.70
CA ARG A 102 17.93 -35.97 35.25
C ARG A 102 16.74 -35.59 36.15
N TYR A 103 15.88 -36.55 36.51
CA TYR A 103 14.78 -36.34 37.44
C TYR A 103 15.25 -35.89 38.83
N TYR A 104 16.23 -36.56 39.43
CA TYR A 104 16.79 -36.18 40.73
C TYR A 104 17.55 -34.85 40.67
N ALA A 105 18.04 -34.42 39.50
CA ALA A 105 18.58 -33.07 39.33
C ALA A 105 17.48 -32.01 39.38
N CYS A 106 16.29 -32.28 38.82
CA CYS A 106 15.12 -31.42 38.98
C CYS A 106 14.66 -31.36 40.45
N GLU A 107 14.55 -32.51 41.13
CA GLU A 107 14.20 -32.57 42.56
C GLU A 107 15.23 -31.84 43.43
N ALA A 108 16.53 -32.01 43.17
CA ALA A 108 17.59 -31.32 43.90
C ALA A 108 17.57 -29.80 43.66
N MET A 109 17.51 -29.36 42.40
CA MET A 109 17.47 -27.93 42.06
C MET A 109 16.21 -27.25 42.59
N TYR A 110 15.06 -27.93 42.60
CA TYR A 110 13.83 -27.41 43.21
C TYR A 110 14.02 -27.14 44.71
N ASN A 111 14.61 -28.09 45.44
CA ASN A 111 14.88 -27.91 46.87
C ASN A 111 15.94 -26.83 47.15
N ILE A 112 16.98 -26.72 46.30
CA ILE A 112 18.00 -25.66 46.40
C ILE A 112 17.37 -24.28 46.14
N ALA A 113 16.62 -24.12 45.05
CA ALA A 113 15.92 -22.88 44.69
C ALA A 113 14.92 -22.44 45.78
N LYS A 114 14.19 -23.39 46.36
CA LYS A 114 13.22 -23.13 47.44
C LYS A 114 13.86 -22.56 48.71
N VAL A 115 15.12 -22.90 48.99
CA VAL A 115 15.88 -22.34 50.13
C VAL A 115 16.58 -21.04 49.74
N ALA A 116 17.17 -20.97 48.53
CA ALA A 116 17.92 -19.82 48.03
C ALA A 116 17.05 -18.60 47.69
N LYS A 117 15.79 -18.81 47.28
CA LYS A 117 14.88 -17.77 46.78
C LYS A 117 15.58 -16.88 45.72
N GLY A 118 15.56 -15.55 45.87
CA GLY A 118 16.15 -14.60 44.93
C GLY A 118 17.63 -14.85 44.59
N GLU A 119 18.41 -15.48 45.47
CA GLU A 119 19.83 -15.80 45.20
C GLU A 119 20.00 -16.84 44.08
N ILE A 120 18.96 -17.63 43.77
CA ILE A 120 19.01 -18.55 42.63
C ILE A 120 19.02 -17.79 41.29
N LEU A 121 18.59 -16.53 41.28
CA LEU A 121 18.48 -15.71 40.06
C LEU A 121 19.86 -15.34 39.47
N VAL A 122 20.92 -15.34 40.28
CA VAL A 122 22.31 -15.24 39.81
C VAL A 122 22.64 -16.34 38.78
N TYR A 123 21.96 -17.48 38.87
CA TYR A 123 22.13 -18.64 37.98
C TYR A 123 21.00 -18.77 36.94
N PHE A 124 20.08 -17.79 36.86
CA PHE A 124 18.84 -17.87 36.08
C PHE A 124 19.08 -18.31 34.63
N ASN A 125 19.98 -17.65 33.90
CA ASN A 125 20.30 -17.98 32.51
C ASN A 125 20.66 -19.46 32.32
N SER A 126 21.44 -20.03 33.25
CA SER A 126 21.87 -21.43 33.17
C SER A 126 20.75 -22.40 33.52
N ILE A 127 19.87 -22.05 34.47
CA ILE A 127 18.71 -22.86 34.85
C ILE A 127 17.66 -22.84 33.74
N PHE A 128 17.37 -21.65 33.18
CA PHE A 128 16.47 -21.44 32.05
C PHE A 128 16.91 -22.24 30.82
N ASP A 129 18.19 -22.17 30.44
CA ASP A 129 18.72 -22.89 29.27
C ASP A 129 18.57 -24.42 29.40
N GLN A 130 18.65 -24.96 30.63
CA GLN A 130 18.44 -26.39 30.87
C GLN A 130 16.94 -26.75 30.95
N LEU A 131 16.11 -25.94 31.61
CA LEU A 131 14.64 -26.11 31.62
C LEU A 131 14.04 -26.10 30.20
N CYS A 132 14.55 -25.21 29.33
CA CYS A 132 14.19 -25.11 27.92
C CYS A 132 14.37 -26.43 27.15
N LYS A 133 15.36 -27.25 27.55
CA LYS A 133 15.63 -28.58 26.99
C LYS A 133 14.81 -29.66 27.71
N LEU A 134 14.73 -29.61 29.05
CA LEU A 134 14.04 -30.61 29.87
C LEU A 134 12.52 -30.67 29.63
N GLY A 135 11.86 -29.55 29.29
CA GLY A 135 10.46 -29.56 28.84
C GLY A 135 10.23 -30.43 27.59
N ALA A 136 11.28 -30.65 26.80
CA ALA A 136 11.29 -31.46 25.59
C ALA A 136 11.93 -32.87 25.77
N ASP A 137 12.19 -33.31 27.00
CA ASP A 137 12.80 -34.64 27.31
C ASP A 137 12.01 -35.82 26.71
N SER A 138 12.63 -37.00 26.62
CA SER A 138 11.92 -38.23 26.24
C SER A 138 11.05 -38.80 27.36
N GLU A 139 11.43 -38.58 28.63
CA GLU A 139 10.84 -39.23 29.80
C GLU A 139 9.86 -38.33 30.55
N LEU A 140 8.61 -38.79 30.69
CA LEU A 140 7.52 -38.04 31.31
C LEU A 140 7.83 -37.68 32.79
N SER A 141 8.53 -38.54 33.53
CA SER A 141 8.95 -38.22 34.89
C SER A 141 9.88 -37.02 34.96
N VAL A 142 10.82 -36.90 33.99
CA VAL A 142 11.76 -35.78 33.91
C VAL A 142 11.02 -34.50 33.57
N LYS A 143 10.06 -34.54 32.63
CA LYS A 143 9.18 -33.40 32.32
C LYS A 143 8.41 -32.92 33.55
N ASN A 144 7.74 -33.82 34.26
CA ASN A 144 6.97 -33.46 35.45
C ASN A 144 7.87 -32.85 36.55
N GLY A 145 9.09 -33.36 36.72
CA GLY A 145 10.08 -32.77 37.64
C GLY A 145 10.55 -31.38 37.18
N ALA A 146 10.79 -31.20 35.89
CA ALA A 146 11.17 -29.91 35.30
C ALA A 146 10.03 -28.89 35.34
N GLU A 147 8.76 -29.32 35.22
CA GLU A 147 7.56 -28.47 35.32
C GLU A 147 7.34 -27.94 36.76
N LEU A 148 7.67 -28.74 37.78
CA LEU A 148 7.65 -28.29 39.17
C LEU A 148 8.78 -27.29 39.47
N LEU A 149 9.96 -27.50 38.89
CA LEU A 149 11.06 -26.53 38.97
C LEU A 149 10.74 -25.24 38.20
N ASP A 150 10.21 -25.35 36.98
CA ASP A 150 9.77 -24.23 36.14
C ASP A 150 8.77 -23.34 36.89
N ARG A 151 7.71 -23.90 37.49
CA ARG A 151 6.79 -23.13 38.33
C ARG A 151 7.50 -22.40 39.47
N LEU A 152 8.32 -23.09 40.25
CA LEU A 152 9.02 -22.46 41.38
C LEU A 152 9.96 -21.32 40.94
N VAL A 153 10.69 -21.48 39.83
CA VAL A 153 11.55 -20.40 39.33
C VAL A 153 10.71 -19.25 38.76
N LYS A 154 9.54 -19.51 38.19
CA LYS A 154 8.58 -18.47 37.78
C LYS A 154 8.04 -17.69 38.98
N ASP A 155 7.66 -18.38 40.05
CA ASP A 155 7.18 -17.75 41.28
C ASP A 155 8.29 -16.84 41.87
N ILE A 156 9.53 -17.34 41.99
CA ILE A 156 10.68 -16.56 42.47
C ILE A 156 11.00 -15.37 41.55
N VAL A 157 10.94 -15.53 40.23
CA VAL A 157 11.13 -14.43 39.27
C VAL A 157 10.06 -13.36 39.45
N SER A 158 8.81 -13.75 39.64
CA SER A 158 7.67 -12.83 39.83
C SER A 158 7.76 -12.07 41.16
N GLU A 159 8.29 -12.70 42.22
CA GLU A 159 8.49 -12.07 43.53
C GLU A 159 9.76 -11.20 43.62
N SER A 160 10.83 -11.53 42.88
CA SER A 160 12.19 -11.04 43.18
C SER A 160 12.98 -10.44 42.01
N ALA A 161 12.58 -10.62 40.74
CA ALA A 161 13.46 -10.29 39.61
C ALA A 161 13.76 -8.79 39.43
N ALA A 162 12.85 -7.92 39.85
CA ALA A 162 12.98 -6.46 39.73
C ALA A 162 13.81 -5.81 40.85
N SER A 163 13.83 -6.41 42.05
CA SER A 163 14.25 -5.73 43.28
C SER A 163 15.33 -6.45 44.08
N TYR A 164 15.58 -7.74 43.81
CA TYR A 164 16.49 -8.54 44.62
C TYR A 164 17.96 -8.35 44.22
N VAL A 165 18.74 -7.77 45.13
CA VAL A 165 20.21 -7.68 45.07
C VAL A 165 20.81 -8.85 45.86
N SER A 166 21.88 -9.48 45.35
CA SER A 166 22.53 -10.61 46.04
C SER A 166 23.23 -10.17 47.33
N ILE A 167 23.13 -10.98 48.39
CA ILE A 167 23.80 -10.77 49.68
C ILE A 167 25.34 -10.81 49.52
N LEU A 168 25.85 -11.36 48.42
CA LEU A 168 27.27 -11.38 48.08
C LEU A 168 27.75 -10.12 47.33
N GLU A 169 26.83 -9.31 46.79
CA GLU A 169 27.11 -8.08 46.02
C GLU A 169 26.68 -6.81 46.78
N ALA A 170 25.86 -6.95 47.83
CA ALA A 170 25.52 -5.87 48.74
C ALA A 170 26.75 -5.39 49.56
N PRO A 171 26.92 -4.07 49.77
CA PRO A 171 27.94 -3.55 50.67
C PRO A 171 27.65 -3.97 52.12
N PRO A 172 28.67 -4.17 52.97
CA PRO A 172 28.45 -4.54 54.36
C PRO A 172 27.73 -3.43 55.12
N GLU A 173 26.72 -3.81 55.91
CA GLU A 173 26.01 -2.89 56.81
C GLU A 173 26.99 -2.27 57.80
N PHE A 174 27.09 -0.94 57.79
CA PHE A 174 27.90 -0.20 58.76
C PHE A 174 27.13 -0.07 60.07
N ASP A 175 27.47 -0.91 61.04
CA ASP A 175 26.96 -0.86 62.41
C ASP A 175 27.60 0.33 63.18
N GLY A 176 27.04 1.53 62.99
CA GLY A 176 27.52 2.78 63.58
C GLY A 176 26.59 3.97 63.35
N ASP A 177 26.47 4.86 64.34
CA ASP A 177 25.49 5.96 64.43
C ASP A 177 25.82 7.19 63.53
N ASP A 178 26.85 7.09 62.68
CA ASP A 178 27.28 8.17 61.78
C ASP A 178 26.52 8.11 60.44
N LYS A 179 25.41 8.85 60.34
CA LYS A 179 24.70 9.12 59.08
C LYS A 179 25.55 9.97 58.11
N VAL A 180 26.55 9.35 57.49
CA VAL A 180 27.16 9.87 56.25
C VAL A 180 26.25 9.45 55.10
N SER A 181 25.49 10.40 54.54
CA SER A 181 24.62 10.16 53.40
C SER A 181 25.43 9.77 52.15
N LEU A 182 25.61 8.47 51.94
CA LEU A 182 25.91 7.90 50.63
C LEU A 182 24.73 8.28 49.72
N GLY A 183 24.98 9.13 48.73
CA GLY A 183 23.93 9.72 47.90
C GLY A 183 23.10 8.66 47.18
N GLU A 184 21.79 8.87 47.10
CA GLU A 184 20.75 7.88 46.78
C GLU A 184 20.79 7.32 45.33
N ASN A 185 21.81 7.69 44.55
CA ASN A 185 21.92 7.44 43.11
C ASN A 185 22.98 6.38 42.74
N SER A 186 23.03 5.26 43.47
CA SER A 186 23.76 4.07 43.04
C SER A 186 22.91 2.80 43.18
N HIS A 187 22.06 2.54 42.17
CA HIS A 187 21.38 1.26 42.03
C HIS A 187 22.41 0.12 42.01
N LEU A 188 22.37 -0.74 43.02
CA LEU A 188 23.13 -1.98 43.05
C LEU A 188 22.57 -2.95 42.01
N PRO A 189 23.41 -3.79 41.37
CA PRO A 189 22.93 -4.74 40.36
C PRO A 189 21.99 -5.77 40.98
N THR A 190 20.86 -6.01 40.31
CA THR A 190 19.93 -7.08 40.67
C THR A 190 20.47 -8.45 40.25
N ALA A 191 20.11 -9.47 41.04
CA ALA A 191 20.55 -10.85 40.83
C ALA A 191 20.05 -11.42 39.50
N PHE A 192 18.77 -11.21 39.18
CA PHE A 192 18.28 -11.29 37.80
C PHE A 192 18.64 -10.01 37.05
N SER A 193 18.93 -10.12 35.76
CA SER A 193 19.30 -8.97 34.94
C SER A 193 18.86 -9.20 33.50
N LEU A 194 17.86 -8.45 33.05
CA LEU A 194 17.31 -8.61 31.71
C LEU A 194 18.36 -8.40 30.59
N PRO A 195 19.26 -7.39 30.64
CA PRO A 195 20.33 -7.25 29.64
C PRO A 195 21.25 -8.48 29.52
N ARG A 196 21.48 -9.20 30.64
CA ARG A 196 22.26 -10.45 30.63
C ARG A 196 21.46 -11.63 30.08
N PHE A 197 20.12 -11.60 30.11
CA PHE A 197 19.25 -12.68 29.65
C PHE A 197 18.91 -12.60 28.15
N ILE A 198 18.65 -11.40 27.62
CA ILE A 198 18.17 -11.20 26.24
C ILE A 198 19.03 -11.89 25.15
N PRO A 199 20.38 -11.91 25.21
CA PRO A 199 21.19 -12.64 24.22
C PRO A 199 20.88 -14.15 24.16
N LEU A 200 20.57 -14.78 25.30
CA LEU A 200 20.15 -16.19 25.37
C LEU A 200 18.75 -16.39 24.81
N LEU A 201 17.82 -15.46 25.09
CA LEU A 201 16.47 -15.49 24.52
C LEU A 201 16.51 -15.35 22.99
N LYS A 202 17.34 -14.43 22.47
CA LYS A 202 17.55 -14.18 21.03
C LYS A 202 18.11 -15.39 20.28
N GLU A 203 18.98 -16.19 20.91
CA GLU A 203 19.39 -17.49 20.36
C GLU A 203 18.24 -18.52 20.41
N ARG A 204 17.57 -18.63 21.56
CA ARG A 204 16.58 -19.69 21.81
C ARG A 204 15.24 -19.49 21.10
N ILE A 205 14.86 -18.27 20.70
CA ILE A 205 13.56 -18.02 20.04
C ILE A 205 13.40 -18.73 18.69
N TRP A 206 14.48 -19.20 18.06
CA TRP A 206 14.44 -19.86 16.75
C TRP A 206 14.24 -21.39 16.80
N VAL A 207 13.92 -21.96 17.97
CA VAL A 207 13.65 -23.40 18.15
C VAL A 207 12.52 -23.94 17.26
N ILE A 208 12.59 -25.24 16.97
CA ILE A 208 11.62 -25.97 16.12
C ILE A 208 10.60 -26.76 16.96
N ASN A 209 10.94 -27.17 18.19
CA ASN A 209 10.09 -28.04 19.01
C ASN A 209 8.89 -27.26 19.61
N PRO A 210 7.63 -27.64 19.34
CA PRO A 210 6.44 -26.92 19.85
C PRO A 210 6.36 -26.85 21.38
N PHE A 211 6.83 -27.85 22.12
CA PHE A 211 6.87 -27.80 23.59
C PHE A 211 7.84 -26.74 24.09
N THR A 212 9.01 -26.61 23.44
CA THR A 212 9.98 -25.56 23.76
C THR A 212 9.45 -24.18 23.35
N ARG A 213 8.71 -24.06 22.25
CA ARG A 213 8.03 -22.81 21.86
C ARG A 213 7.01 -22.38 22.90
N GLN A 214 6.15 -23.29 23.35
CA GLN A 214 5.17 -23.03 24.42
C GLN A 214 5.86 -22.59 25.73
N PHE A 215 6.97 -23.24 26.09
CA PHE A 215 7.79 -22.87 27.24
C PHE A 215 8.34 -21.44 27.11
N LEU A 216 8.93 -21.09 25.96
CA LEU A 216 9.48 -19.75 25.71
C LEU A 216 8.41 -18.67 25.75
N VAL A 217 7.27 -18.87 25.06
CA VAL A 217 6.15 -17.92 25.08
C VAL A 217 5.62 -17.73 26.51
N GLY A 218 5.49 -18.81 27.29
CA GLY A 218 5.08 -18.74 28.69
C GLY A 218 6.06 -17.99 29.60
N TRP A 219 7.37 -18.02 29.31
CA TRP A 219 8.38 -17.24 30.01
C TRP A 219 8.40 -15.77 29.61
N ILE A 220 8.30 -15.47 28.30
CA ILE A 220 8.19 -14.09 27.78
C ILE A 220 6.94 -13.42 28.38
N THR A 221 5.79 -14.10 28.33
CA THR A 221 4.50 -13.64 28.89
C THR A 221 4.53 -13.38 30.40
N LEU A 222 5.47 -14.00 31.13
CA LEU A 222 5.67 -13.78 32.56
C LEU A 222 6.59 -12.58 32.82
N LEU A 223 7.73 -12.51 32.14
CA LEU A 223 8.68 -11.40 32.27
C LEU A 223 8.04 -10.07 31.82
N ASP A 224 7.18 -10.11 30.78
CA ASP A 224 6.28 -9.04 30.33
C ASP A 224 5.28 -8.59 31.41
N SER A 225 4.88 -9.48 32.32
CA SER A 225 3.91 -9.16 33.38
C SER A 225 4.51 -8.54 34.65
N ILE A 226 5.84 -8.36 34.70
CA ILE A 226 6.55 -7.73 35.82
C ILE A 226 6.85 -6.27 35.41
N PRO A 227 6.17 -5.26 35.97
CA PRO A 227 6.20 -3.89 35.44
C PRO A 227 7.60 -3.29 35.33
N ASP A 228 8.45 -3.55 36.32
CA ASP A 228 9.76 -2.90 36.47
C ASP A 228 10.88 -3.56 35.64
N LEU A 229 10.57 -4.60 34.85
CA LEU A 229 11.53 -5.24 33.95
C LEU A 229 11.54 -4.64 32.52
N GLU A 230 10.56 -3.80 32.18
CA GLU A 230 10.48 -3.06 30.90
C GLU A 230 10.75 -3.90 29.63
N LEU A 231 10.30 -5.17 29.59
CA LEU A 231 10.67 -6.15 28.56
C LEU A 231 10.41 -5.69 27.11
N VAL A 232 9.41 -4.84 26.91
CA VAL A 232 9.07 -4.21 25.62
C VAL A 232 10.24 -3.45 24.98
N THR A 233 11.19 -2.93 25.76
CA THR A 233 12.42 -2.28 25.24
C THR A 233 13.27 -3.22 24.39
N TYR A 234 13.31 -4.51 24.75
CA TYR A 234 14.07 -5.56 24.06
C TYR A 234 13.25 -6.35 23.04
N LEU A 235 11.99 -5.96 22.79
CA LEU A 235 11.11 -6.63 21.84
C LEU A 235 11.74 -6.88 20.44
N PRO A 236 12.53 -5.96 19.84
CA PRO A 236 13.22 -6.22 18.57
C PRO A 236 14.10 -7.48 18.56
N ASP A 237 14.69 -7.86 19.70
CA ASP A 237 15.61 -9.00 19.78
C ASP A 237 14.92 -10.35 19.56
N PHE A 238 13.62 -10.45 19.85
CA PHE A 238 12.87 -11.73 19.79
C PHE A 238 11.54 -11.69 19.01
N LEU A 239 11.02 -10.52 18.63
CA LEU A 239 9.76 -10.37 17.89
C LEU A 239 9.71 -11.23 16.61
N GLY A 240 10.79 -11.25 15.82
CA GLY A 240 10.85 -12.04 14.58
C GLY A 240 10.72 -13.55 14.81
N GLY A 241 11.11 -14.05 15.99
CA GLY A 241 10.90 -15.43 16.39
C GLY A 241 9.47 -15.70 16.87
N LEU A 242 8.87 -14.77 17.62
CA LEU A 242 7.45 -14.83 18.01
C LEU A 242 6.53 -14.83 16.79
N LEU A 243 6.76 -13.95 15.80
CA LEU A 243 5.96 -13.95 14.57
C LEU A 243 6.01 -15.32 13.87
N LYS A 244 7.16 -16.00 13.85
CA LYS A 244 7.33 -17.36 13.32
C LYS A 244 6.63 -18.46 14.14
N PHE A 245 6.20 -18.19 15.37
CA PHE A 245 5.38 -19.12 16.17
C PHE A 245 3.88 -19.00 15.85
N LEU A 246 3.42 -17.91 15.22
CA LEU A 246 2.04 -17.80 14.70
C LEU A 246 1.73 -18.83 13.62
N SER A 247 2.75 -19.41 12.98
CA SER A 247 2.62 -20.46 11.96
C SER A 247 3.14 -21.83 12.44
N ASP A 248 3.20 -22.05 13.76
CA ASP A 248 3.39 -23.38 14.32
C ASP A 248 2.24 -24.33 13.91
N GLN A 249 2.52 -25.63 13.79
CA GLN A 249 1.50 -26.63 13.52
C GLN A 249 0.55 -26.83 14.73
N ASN A 250 1.06 -26.66 15.95
CA ASN A 250 0.29 -26.75 17.19
C ASN A 250 -0.56 -25.49 17.43
N SER A 251 -1.88 -25.68 17.58
CA SER A 251 -2.83 -24.61 17.91
C SER A 251 -2.46 -23.84 19.17
N ASP A 252 -1.95 -24.54 20.18
CA ASP A 252 -1.77 -23.99 21.52
C ASP A 252 -0.60 -23.01 21.55
N VAL A 253 0.43 -23.29 20.73
CA VAL A 253 1.55 -22.39 20.46
C VAL A 253 1.09 -21.14 19.70
N ARG A 254 0.25 -21.29 18.66
CA ARG A 254 -0.30 -20.14 17.92
C ARG A 254 -1.14 -19.23 18.84
N VAL A 255 -2.04 -19.81 19.64
CA VAL A 255 -2.94 -19.07 20.55
C VAL A 255 -2.15 -18.39 21.68
N ALA A 256 -1.17 -19.07 22.29
CA ALA A 256 -0.32 -18.47 23.30
C ALA A 256 0.54 -17.32 22.72
N THR A 257 1.09 -17.52 21.52
CA THR A 257 1.89 -16.50 20.81
C THR A 257 1.05 -15.27 20.50
N GLN A 258 -0.15 -15.45 19.94
CA GLN A 258 -1.09 -14.36 19.66
C GLN A 258 -1.40 -13.57 20.95
N THR A 259 -1.71 -14.28 22.04
CA THR A 259 -1.99 -13.67 23.35
C THR A 259 -0.77 -12.89 23.90
N CYS A 260 0.45 -13.35 23.65
CA CYS A 260 1.68 -12.66 24.03
C CYS A 260 1.93 -11.39 23.19
N LEU A 261 1.71 -11.45 21.88
CA LEU A 261 1.81 -10.28 20.99
C LEU A 261 0.73 -9.23 21.29
N ASP A 262 -0.50 -9.68 21.62
CA ASP A 262 -1.58 -8.82 22.08
C ASP A 262 -1.22 -8.05 23.36
N LYS A 263 -0.45 -8.64 24.28
CA LYS A 263 0.03 -7.93 25.48
C LYS A 263 1.02 -6.82 25.13
N PHE A 264 2.11 -7.14 24.43
CA PHE A 264 3.10 -6.15 24.00
C PHE A 264 2.46 -5.01 23.22
N LEU A 265 1.56 -5.31 22.26
CA LEU A 265 0.88 -4.29 21.47
C LEU A 265 -0.01 -3.37 22.33
N ASN A 266 -0.67 -3.90 23.36
CA ASN A 266 -1.46 -3.09 24.30
C ASN A 266 -0.59 -2.30 25.29
N GLU A 267 0.60 -2.79 25.64
CA GLU A 267 1.59 -2.05 26.43
C GLU A 267 2.20 -0.89 25.61
N ILE A 268 2.62 -1.12 24.37
CA ILE A 268 3.12 -0.08 23.46
C ILE A 268 2.07 1.03 23.33
N LYS A 269 0.79 0.68 23.15
CA LYS A 269 -0.34 1.62 23.18
C LYS A 269 -0.51 2.35 24.53
N ARG A 270 -0.19 1.73 25.66
CA ARG A 270 -0.24 2.37 27.00
C ARG A 270 0.88 3.40 27.12
N ILE A 271 2.12 3.02 26.84
CA ILE A 271 3.31 3.89 26.91
C ILE A 271 3.17 5.08 25.97
N ALA A 272 2.74 4.86 24.72
CA ALA A 272 2.49 5.93 23.76
C ALA A 272 1.46 6.96 24.25
N ARG A 273 0.35 6.51 24.87
CA ARG A 273 -0.66 7.41 25.45
C ARG A 273 -0.13 8.19 26.65
N ILE A 274 0.70 7.57 27.51
CA ILE A 274 1.35 8.24 28.64
C ILE A 274 2.28 9.35 28.13
N LYS A 275 3.23 9.02 27.23
CA LYS A 275 4.17 10.00 26.66
C LYS A 275 3.45 11.14 25.92
N LYS A 276 2.38 10.84 25.18
CA LYS A 276 1.53 11.87 24.53
C LYS A 276 0.83 12.77 25.54
N GLY A 277 0.22 12.22 26.59
CA GLY A 277 -0.43 13.00 27.64
C GLY A 277 0.53 13.93 28.39
N ILE A 278 1.75 13.47 28.66
CA ILE A 278 2.82 14.28 29.26
C ILE A 278 3.24 15.42 28.32
N LEU A 279 3.37 15.16 27.02
CA LEU A 279 3.71 16.19 26.02
C LEU A 279 2.60 17.25 25.88
N GLU A 280 1.33 16.82 25.87
CA GLU A 280 0.16 17.72 25.85
C GLU A 280 0.04 18.53 27.15
N SER A 281 0.31 17.92 28.31
CA SER A 281 0.40 18.60 29.60
C SER A 281 1.48 19.69 29.60
N LYS A 282 2.71 19.37 29.19
CA LYS A 282 3.82 20.35 29.08
C LYS A 282 3.47 21.50 28.14
N ARG A 283 2.90 21.20 26.97
CA ARG A 283 2.43 22.22 26.00
C ARG A 283 1.31 23.12 26.58
N SER A 284 0.41 22.58 27.40
CA SER A 284 -0.63 23.39 28.06
C SER A 284 -0.10 24.24 29.22
N LYS A 285 0.83 23.71 30.05
CA LYS A 285 1.57 24.47 31.08
C LYS A 285 2.32 25.66 30.46
N GLU A 286 2.99 25.47 29.32
CA GLU A 286 3.65 26.56 28.57
C GLU A 286 2.67 27.59 27.99
N GLY A 287 1.58 27.14 27.38
CA GLY A 287 0.52 28.02 26.86
C GLY A 287 -0.11 28.89 27.94
N ALA A 288 -0.35 28.32 29.13
CA ALA A 288 -0.84 29.04 30.30
C ALA A 288 0.17 30.08 30.83
N LYS A 289 1.47 29.74 30.87
CA LYS A 289 2.52 30.69 31.26
C LYS A 289 2.61 31.88 30.30
N ARG A 290 2.58 31.65 28.98
CA ARG A 290 2.54 32.76 27.99
C ARG A 290 1.32 33.66 28.21
N LYS A 291 0.13 33.06 28.38
CA LYS A 291 -1.12 33.80 28.58
C LYS A 291 -1.20 34.58 29.91
N ARG A 292 -0.44 34.17 30.95
CA ARG A 292 -0.23 34.97 32.18
C ARG A 292 0.77 36.11 31.99
N GLN A 293 1.78 35.94 31.13
CA GLN A 293 2.74 36.99 30.84
C GLN A 293 2.10 38.13 30.02
N ASP A 294 1.31 37.78 28.99
CA ASP A 294 0.56 38.73 28.15
C ASP A 294 -0.47 39.58 28.94
N SER A 295 -0.85 39.16 30.16
CA SER A 295 -1.79 39.88 31.04
C SER A 295 -1.14 40.82 32.05
N ILE A 296 0.19 40.94 32.10
CA ILE A 296 0.91 41.79 33.08
C ILE A 296 1.38 43.11 32.43
N ASP A 297 1.73 43.11 31.14
CA ASP A 297 2.19 44.31 30.42
C ASP A 297 1.03 45.21 29.92
N SER A 298 -0.03 45.39 30.71
CA SER A 298 -1.18 46.26 30.36
C SER A 298 -1.89 46.89 31.56
N GLU A 299 -1.13 47.43 32.50
CA GLU A 299 -1.66 48.26 33.60
C GLU A 299 -1.39 49.75 33.37
N SER A 300 -2.38 50.50 32.85
CA SER A 300 -2.31 51.97 32.82
C SER A 300 -3.68 52.66 32.84
N ILE A 301 -4.11 53.02 34.06
CA ILE A 301 -4.88 54.24 34.41
C ILE A 301 -6.24 54.47 33.71
N ASN A 302 -7.32 54.26 34.46
CA ASN A 302 -8.38 55.27 34.66
C ASN A 302 -9.31 54.89 35.84
N PRO A 303 -9.61 55.81 36.77
CA PRO A 303 -10.65 55.63 37.79
C PRO A 303 -12.00 56.22 37.36
N ASP A 304 -13.10 55.52 37.64
CA ASP A 304 -14.31 56.00 38.33
C ASP A 304 -15.55 55.08 38.08
N PHE A 305 -16.54 55.18 38.97
CA PHE A 305 -17.91 54.61 38.94
C PHE A 305 -18.17 53.14 39.31
N GLU A 306 -18.31 52.96 40.64
CA GLU A 306 -19.53 52.47 41.33
C GLU A 306 -20.04 51.00 41.21
N GLU A 307 -20.08 50.37 42.41
CA GLU A 307 -21.05 49.40 42.97
C GLU A 307 -21.39 48.07 42.25
N GLY A 308 -21.15 46.95 42.94
CA GLY A 308 -21.68 45.62 42.55
C GLY A 308 -21.16 44.42 43.36
N ASP A 309 -21.78 44.15 44.52
CA ASP A 309 -21.70 42.97 45.40
C ASP A 309 -20.33 42.46 45.93
N GLU A 310 -20.28 42.31 47.26
CA GLU A 310 -19.27 41.55 47.99
C GLU A 310 -19.55 40.04 47.91
N LEU A 311 -18.53 39.20 47.69
CA LEU A 311 -18.49 37.87 48.32
C LEU A 311 -17.06 37.49 48.71
N ASP A 312 -16.91 37.16 49.99
CA ASP A 312 -15.69 36.79 50.69
C ASP A 312 -15.19 35.38 50.33
N SER A 313 -13.89 35.24 50.11
CA SER A 313 -13.12 34.04 50.50
C SER A 313 -11.62 34.36 50.57
N ASP A 314 -11.19 34.95 51.69
CA ASP A 314 -9.76 34.94 52.07
C ASP A 314 -9.29 33.49 52.34
N ALA A 315 -8.32 33.02 51.55
CA ALA A 315 -7.80 31.66 51.63
C ALA A 315 -6.34 31.57 51.15
N ALA A 316 -5.43 31.92 52.07
CA ALA A 316 -4.03 31.47 52.18
C ALA A 316 -3.19 31.24 50.90
N LEU A 317 -2.13 32.04 50.75
CA LEU A 317 -0.98 31.73 49.90
C LEU A 317 -0.08 30.67 50.56
N ASP A 318 -0.55 29.42 50.63
CA ASP A 318 0.33 28.25 50.78
C ASP A 318 0.84 27.85 49.38
N ASP A 319 1.81 28.60 48.86
CA ASP A 319 2.52 28.30 47.59
C ASP A 319 3.63 27.25 47.84
N ASP A 320 3.28 26.23 48.62
CA ASP A 320 4.12 25.12 49.11
C ASP A 320 3.65 23.79 48.45
N ASP A 321 3.39 23.86 47.13
CA ASP A 321 3.13 22.69 46.29
C ASP A 321 4.43 22.20 45.66
N ASP A 322 5.25 21.52 46.46
CA ASP A 322 6.27 20.56 46.00
C ASP A 322 5.57 19.33 45.39
N SER A 323 4.77 19.56 44.35
CA SER A 323 4.20 18.50 43.52
C SER A 323 5.28 17.94 42.60
N GLY A 324 6.20 17.19 43.21
CA GLY A 324 7.04 16.23 42.51
C GLY A 324 6.14 15.37 41.64
N GLU A 325 6.24 15.53 40.31
CA GLU A 325 5.26 14.99 39.36
C GLU A 325 5.17 13.46 39.53
N ASP A 326 4.05 12.98 40.11
CA ASP A 326 3.80 11.57 40.45
C ASP A 326 4.32 10.65 39.34
N TRP A 327 5.41 9.92 39.61
CA TRP A 327 6.12 9.17 38.57
C TRP A 327 5.19 8.13 37.95
N ILE A 328 4.89 8.30 36.66
CA ILE A 328 3.95 7.45 35.94
C ILE A 328 4.73 6.25 35.37
N PRO A 329 4.42 5.00 35.79
CA PRO A 329 5.11 3.82 35.25
C PRO A 329 4.96 3.73 33.73
N GLY A 330 6.09 3.66 33.03
CA GLY A 330 6.16 3.69 31.56
C GLY A 330 6.46 5.07 30.95
N GLN A 331 6.67 6.12 31.75
CA GLN A 331 7.08 7.44 31.27
C GLN A 331 8.44 7.39 30.53
N ASP A 332 9.42 6.71 31.11
CA ASP A 332 10.82 6.76 30.67
C ASP A 332 11.17 5.68 29.63
N VAL A 333 10.39 4.59 29.56
CA VAL A 333 10.57 3.44 28.63
C VAL A 333 10.80 3.87 27.17
N GLU A 334 11.97 3.57 26.59
CA GLU A 334 12.26 3.85 25.18
C GLU A 334 11.94 2.65 24.28
N ILE A 335 11.00 2.82 23.34
CA ILE A 335 10.58 1.78 22.39
C ILE A 335 11.21 2.06 21.02
N ASN A 336 12.01 1.12 20.51
CA ASN A 336 12.61 1.22 19.18
C ASN A 336 11.60 0.83 18.08
N TYR A 337 10.65 1.74 17.81
CA TYR A 337 9.61 1.57 16.78
C TYR A 337 10.19 1.21 15.41
N LYS A 338 11.34 1.77 15.07
CA LYS A 338 12.03 1.59 13.79
C LYS A 338 12.51 0.16 13.54
N GLU A 339 13.14 -0.47 14.53
CA GLU A 339 13.54 -1.89 14.42
C GLU A 339 12.33 -2.82 14.43
N ILE A 340 11.28 -2.49 15.21
CA ILE A 340 10.01 -3.23 15.16
C ILE A 340 9.42 -3.16 13.74
N LEU A 341 9.32 -1.98 13.13
CA LEU A 341 8.85 -1.80 11.75
C LEU A 341 9.74 -2.49 10.71
N GLN A 342 11.06 -2.52 10.91
CA GLN A 342 11.97 -3.27 10.05
C GLN A 342 11.71 -4.77 10.12
N ILE A 343 11.39 -5.32 11.28
CA ILE A 343 11.00 -6.74 11.45
C ILE A 343 9.62 -7.00 10.81
N LEU A 344 8.62 -6.17 11.13
CA LEU A 344 7.25 -6.28 10.63
C LEU A 344 7.14 -6.10 9.11
N THR A 345 8.09 -5.42 8.46
CA THR A 345 8.13 -5.29 6.99
C THR A 345 9.01 -6.34 6.33
N ALA A 346 10.02 -6.89 7.03
CA ALA A 346 10.75 -8.07 6.58
C ALA A 346 9.87 -9.33 6.58
N THR A 347 8.85 -9.42 7.44
CA THR A 347 7.85 -10.49 7.37
C THR A 347 6.89 -10.34 6.19
N LEU A 348 6.67 -9.12 5.66
CA LEU A 348 5.90 -8.92 4.42
C LEU A 348 6.69 -9.40 3.18
N ASP A 349 8.01 -9.23 3.16
CA ASP A 349 8.88 -9.73 2.09
C ASP A 349 8.97 -11.28 2.04
N SER A 350 8.47 -11.98 3.07
CA SER A 350 8.43 -13.44 3.12
C SER A 350 7.24 -13.98 2.31
N PRO A 351 7.44 -14.94 1.37
CA PRO A 351 6.36 -15.47 0.52
C PRO A 351 5.46 -16.49 1.25
N LEU A 352 5.25 -16.32 2.56
CA LEU A 352 4.82 -17.38 3.46
C LEU A 352 3.80 -16.90 4.51
N GLU A 353 2.82 -17.78 4.72
CA GLU A 353 2.07 -17.97 5.96
C GLU A 353 1.19 -16.77 6.39
N GLU A 354 -0.07 -16.87 5.96
CA GLU A 354 -1.13 -15.87 6.03
C GLU A 354 -1.39 -15.25 7.42
N ASP A 355 -1.11 -15.98 8.50
CA ASP A 355 -1.30 -15.50 9.87
C ASP A 355 -0.19 -14.51 10.29
N CYS A 356 1.05 -14.70 9.82
CA CYS A 356 2.14 -13.74 10.02
C CYS A 356 1.87 -12.43 9.28
N LEU A 357 1.34 -12.51 8.05
CA LEU A 357 0.93 -11.34 7.25
C LEU A 357 -0.19 -10.56 7.95
N LEU A 358 -1.20 -11.25 8.47
CA LEU A 358 -2.33 -10.63 9.18
C LEU A 358 -1.88 -9.84 10.42
N GLU A 359 -1.06 -10.44 11.29
CA GLU A 359 -0.58 -9.76 12.49
C GLU A 359 0.41 -8.63 12.13
N SER A 360 1.26 -8.80 11.11
CA SER A 360 2.17 -7.74 10.64
C SER A 360 1.39 -6.51 10.15
N LEU A 361 0.35 -6.70 9.31
CA LEU A 361 -0.53 -5.62 8.86
C LEU A 361 -1.26 -4.95 10.04
N ARG A 362 -1.72 -5.75 11.01
CA ARG A 362 -2.42 -5.25 12.21
C ARG A 362 -1.52 -4.33 13.04
N TRP A 363 -0.26 -4.68 13.28
CA TRP A 363 0.68 -3.81 14.01
C TRP A 363 0.95 -2.51 13.25
N VAL A 364 1.08 -2.57 11.91
CA VAL A 364 1.26 -1.36 11.07
C VAL A 364 0.08 -0.39 11.17
N VAL A 365 -1.17 -0.88 11.28
CA VAL A 365 -2.33 0.00 11.55
C VAL A 365 -2.15 0.76 12.86
N GLU A 366 -1.82 0.06 13.94
CA GLU A 366 -1.73 0.67 15.28
C GLU A 366 -0.51 1.60 15.37
N PHE A 367 0.55 1.33 14.61
CA PHE A 367 1.73 2.21 14.54
C PHE A 367 1.46 3.48 13.72
N LEU A 368 0.49 3.47 12.78
CA LEU A 368 -0.02 4.70 12.15
C LEU A 368 -0.87 5.54 13.11
N ASP A 369 -1.53 4.92 14.10
CA ASP A 369 -2.26 5.64 15.16
C ASP A 369 -1.32 6.14 16.30
N ILE A 370 -0.08 5.64 16.39
CA ILE A 370 0.90 5.92 17.47
C ILE A 370 2.06 6.82 17.03
N CYS A 371 2.75 6.46 15.95
CA CYS A 371 4.03 7.03 15.50
C CYS A 371 4.13 7.03 13.95
N PRO A 372 3.17 7.66 13.24
CA PRO A 372 3.08 7.52 11.78
C PRO A 372 4.29 8.07 11.02
N GLU A 373 5.03 9.02 11.60
CA GLU A 373 6.31 9.51 11.09
C GLU A 373 7.39 8.43 10.97
N GLU A 374 7.48 7.48 11.91
CA GLU A 374 8.39 6.33 11.82
C GLU A 374 7.91 5.29 10.79
N VAL A 375 6.62 5.29 10.43
CA VAL A 375 6.06 4.40 9.40
C VAL A 375 6.38 4.92 7.98
N LEU A 376 6.49 6.24 7.78
CA LEU A 376 6.69 6.85 6.45
C LEU A 376 7.85 6.24 5.63
N PRO A 377 9.08 6.04 6.17
CA PRO A 377 10.19 5.44 5.41
C PRO A 377 9.90 4.02 4.92
N PHE A 378 9.00 3.28 5.57
CA PHE A 378 8.63 1.92 5.21
C PHE A 378 7.47 1.84 4.19
N THR A 379 6.80 2.96 3.89
CA THR A 379 5.69 3.07 2.93
C THR A 379 5.93 2.33 1.61
N PRO A 380 7.09 2.45 0.93
CA PRO A 380 7.32 1.74 -0.34
C PRO A 380 7.23 0.22 -0.24
N LYS A 381 7.62 -0.38 0.89
CA LYS A 381 7.49 -1.82 1.16
C LYS A 381 6.07 -2.18 1.57
N ILE A 382 5.45 -1.38 2.43
CA ILE A 382 4.07 -1.60 2.88
C ILE A 382 3.13 -1.64 1.67
N LEU A 383 3.23 -0.66 0.77
CA LEU A 383 2.43 -0.60 -0.46
C LEU A 383 2.62 -1.85 -1.36
N ALA A 384 3.84 -2.35 -1.51
CA ALA A 384 4.17 -3.48 -2.36
C ALA A 384 3.45 -4.78 -1.97
N HIS A 385 3.17 -4.98 -0.67
CA HIS A 385 2.57 -6.20 -0.13
C HIS A 385 1.10 -6.01 0.31
N MET A 386 0.76 -4.84 0.84
CA MET A 386 -0.60 -4.46 1.23
C MET A 386 -1.56 -4.44 0.03
N LEU A 387 -1.15 -3.89 -1.11
CA LEU A 387 -2.03 -3.75 -2.28
C LEU A 387 -2.37 -5.10 -2.95
N PRO A 388 -1.46 -6.10 -3.01
CA PRO A 388 -1.82 -7.50 -3.25
C PRO A 388 -2.70 -8.10 -2.16
N ALA A 389 -2.41 -7.86 -0.87
CA ALA A 389 -3.18 -8.41 0.25
C ALA A 389 -4.65 -7.92 0.26
N MET A 390 -4.93 -6.71 -0.24
CA MET A 390 -6.30 -6.22 -0.46
C MET A 390 -7.11 -7.04 -1.48
N ALA A 391 -6.46 -7.83 -2.34
CA ALA A 391 -7.12 -8.75 -3.27
C ALA A 391 -7.18 -10.21 -2.76
N SER A 392 -6.76 -10.47 -1.52
CA SER A 392 -6.78 -11.81 -0.91
C SER A 392 -8.20 -12.36 -0.76
N THR A 393 -8.34 -13.68 -0.93
CA THR A 393 -9.59 -14.41 -0.69
C THR A 393 -9.93 -14.57 0.80
N LYS A 394 -9.00 -14.27 1.73
CA LYS A 394 -9.29 -14.26 3.18
C LYS A 394 -9.77 -12.88 3.61
N GLU A 395 -11.00 -12.82 4.08
CA GLU A 395 -11.66 -11.59 4.55
C GLU A 395 -10.86 -10.86 5.65
N THR A 396 -10.23 -11.58 6.59
CA THR A 396 -9.42 -10.97 7.65
C THR A 396 -8.22 -10.19 7.10
N ILE A 397 -7.51 -10.76 6.11
CA ILE A 397 -6.36 -10.11 5.46
C ILE A 397 -6.82 -8.96 4.58
N HIS A 398 -7.90 -9.14 3.82
CA HIS A 398 -8.52 -8.08 3.02
C HIS A 398 -8.92 -6.88 3.89
N GLN A 399 -9.60 -7.12 5.03
CA GLN A 399 -10.01 -6.06 5.97
C GLN A 399 -8.79 -5.37 6.61
N ALA A 400 -7.77 -6.13 7.06
CA ALA A 400 -6.56 -5.56 7.65
C ALA A 400 -5.78 -4.70 6.64
N ALA A 401 -5.51 -5.22 5.44
CA ALA A 401 -4.82 -4.50 4.38
C ALA A 401 -5.60 -3.25 3.92
N THR A 402 -6.94 -3.34 3.85
CA THR A 402 -7.79 -2.18 3.53
C THR A 402 -7.76 -1.12 4.63
N ARG A 403 -7.65 -1.51 5.91
CA ARG A 403 -7.48 -0.54 7.02
C ARG A 403 -6.12 0.14 6.97
N VAL A 404 -5.01 -0.59 6.76
CA VAL A 404 -3.67 0.01 6.54
C VAL A 404 -3.73 1.00 5.38
N ASN A 405 -4.33 0.59 4.25
CA ASN A 405 -4.45 1.42 3.06
C ASN A 405 -5.14 2.75 3.35
N THR A 406 -6.29 2.75 4.04
CA THR A 406 -7.02 3.98 4.37
C THR A 406 -6.24 4.85 5.33
N CYS A 407 -5.76 4.31 6.47
CA CYS A 407 -4.99 5.08 7.46
C CYS A 407 -3.72 5.72 6.86
N LEU A 408 -2.97 4.97 6.04
CA LEU A 408 -1.76 5.47 5.38
C LEU A 408 -2.06 6.51 4.30
N MET A 409 -3.14 6.33 3.53
CA MET A 409 -3.58 7.28 2.50
C MET A 409 -4.03 8.61 3.12
N ASP A 410 -4.86 8.56 4.17
CA ASP A 410 -5.35 9.73 4.88
C ASP A 410 -4.20 10.49 5.57
N TYR A 411 -3.25 9.78 6.19
CA TYR A 411 -2.06 10.39 6.77
C TYR A 411 -1.18 11.09 5.73
N VAL A 412 -0.83 10.44 4.62
CA VAL A 412 0.00 11.05 3.56
C VAL A 412 -0.69 12.24 2.88
N VAL A 413 -2.03 12.24 2.79
CA VAL A 413 -2.79 13.41 2.35
C VAL A 413 -2.73 14.56 3.37
N SER A 414 -2.71 14.24 4.67
CA SER A 414 -2.71 15.23 5.77
C SER A 414 -1.39 15.96 6.00
N LEU A 415 -0.24 15.40 5.59
CA LEU A 415 1.08 16.04 5.71
C LEU A 415 1.09 17.41 5.03
N SER A 416 1.41 18.50 5.73
CA SER A 416 1.49 19.83 5.13
C SER A 416 2.66 19.98 4.14
N ASP A 417 2.49 20.80 3.10
CA ASP A 417 3.52 21.09 2.10
C ASP A 417 4.56 22.14 2.58
N ASP A 418 4.84 22.19 3.88
CA ASP A 418 5.64 23.22 4.57
C ASP A 418 7.13 23.25 4.15
N SER A 419 7.55 22.30 3.30
CA SER A 419 8.87 22.31 2.64
C SER A 419 9.10 23.53 1.73
N GLU A 420 8.06 24.17 1.18
CA GLU A 420 8.24 25.32 0.26
C GLU A 420 8.41 26.70 0.96
N LEU A 421 8.25 26.80 2.28
CA LEU A 421 8.34 28.08 3.01
C LEU A 421 9.65 28.30 3.81
N SER A 422 10.54 27.29 3.86
CA SER A 422 11.71 27.30 4.76
C SER A 422 13.07 27.43 4.05
N GLN A 423 13.16 28.28 3.01
CA GLN A 423 14.45 28.68 2.42
C GLN A 423 14.62 30.22 2.42
N PRO A 424 15.59 30.78 3.17
CA PRO A 424 15.93 32.20 3.05
C PRO A 424 16.64 32.46 1.71
N PRO A 425 16.44 33.63 1.07
CA PRO A 425 17.09 33.95 -0.20
C PRO A 425 18.62 34.06 -0.04
N PRO A 426 19.41 33.57 -1.01
CA PRO A 426 20.87 33.62 -0.93
C PRO A 426 21.39 35.07 -0.97
N PRO A 427 22.41 35.42 -0.17
CA PRO A 427 22.93 36.78 -0.11
C PRO A 427 23.65 37.17 -1.41
N ALA A 428 23.35 38.37 -1.92
CA ALA A 428 23.93 38.89 -3.15
C ALA A 428 25.43 39.17 -3.01
N GLN A 429 26.23 38.70 -3.97
CA GLN A 429 27.66 39.01 -4.06
C GLN A 429 27.92 40.26 -4.92
N PRO A 430 28.92 41.10 -4.59
CA PRO A 430 29.27 42.30 -5.36
C PRO A 430 29.93 41.97 -6.71
N PRO A 431 29.98 42.93 -7.66
CA PRO A 431 30.25 42.65 -9.07
C PRO A 431 31.72 42.33 -9.41
N GLN A 432 31.86 41.71 -10.60
CA GLN A 432 33.10 41.22 -11.20
C GLN A 432 34.17 42.31 -11.42
N HIS A 433 35.43 41.87 -11.52
CA HIS A 433 36.47 42.60 -12.24
C HIS A 433 36.92 41.83 -13.49
N LEU A 434 37.19 42.58 -14.57
CA LEU A 434 37.36 42.01 -15.91
C LEU A 434 38.74 41.41 -16.13
N SER A 435 38.81 40.42 -17.03
CA SER A 435 39.89 40.34 -18.02
C SER A 435 39.34 39.89 -19.37
N THR A 436 39.77 40.61 -20.41
CA THR A 436 39.34 40.43 -21.81
C THR A 436 40.22 39.36 -22.50
N SER A 437 39.92 38.76 -23.68
CA SER A 437 38.97 39.12 -24.74
C SER A 437 38.75 37.94 -25.74
N ARG A 438 37.85 38.15 -26.72
CA ARG A 438 37.69 37.46 -28.03
C ARG A 438 36.97 36.09 -28.12
N LEU A 439 35.86 36.14 -28.86
CA LEU A 439 35.12 35.12 -29.60
C LEU A 439 35.74 34.91 -31.02
N PRO A 440 35.22 34.04 -31.92
CA PRO A 440 34.63 32.69 -31.80
C PRO A 440 35.16 31.70 -32.89
N VAL A 441 34.42 30.60 -33.17
CA VAL A 441 34.27 29.82 -34.44
C VAL A 441 34.54 28.29 -34.33
N LEU A 442 33.79 27.53 -35.16
CA LEU A 442 33.69 26.08 -35.29
C LEU A 442 34.94 25.42 -35.93
N GLY A 443 35.08 24.08 -35.82
CA GLY A 443 35.89 23.32 -36.79
C GLY A 443 36.23 21.87 -36.42
N GLU A 444 35.96 20.94 -37.34
CA GLU A 444 36.14 19.48 -37.22
C GLU A 444 37.60 18.93 -37.21
N LYS A 445 37.74 17.67 -36.73
CA LYS A 445 38.63 16.57 -37.21
C LYS A 445 40.18 16.68 -37.12
N GLY A 446 40.81 15.50 -37.07
CA GLY A 446 42.28 15.28 -36.98
C GLY A 446 42.68 14.83 -35.56
N ALA A 447 43.06 13.59 -35.23
CA ALA A 447 43.82 12.50 -35.89
C ALA A 447 45.36 12.67 -35.81
N GLU A 448 46.01 11.59 -35.32
CA GLU A 448 47.48 11.43 -35.10
C GLU A 448 48.10 12.36 -34.02
N GLY A 449 49.13 11.95 -33.26
CA GLY A 449 49.74 10.64 -33.09
C GLY A 449 51.07 10.69 -32.33
N ASN A 450 51.30 9.75 -31.39
CA ASN A 450 52.55 9.57 -30.60
C ASN A 450 52.93 10.71 -29.61
N ASN A 451 53.65 10.48 -28.49
CA ASN A 451 54.16 9.21 -27.95
C ASN A 451 54.29 9.20 -26.40
N SER A 452 54.23 7.99 -25.83
CA SER A 452 54.84 7.54 -24.54
C SER A 452 54.95 8.54 -23.37
N ASN A 453 54.32 8.27 -22.21
CA ASN A 453 54.81 7.17 -21.36
C ASN A 453 53.77 6.60 -20.37
N ARG A 454 54.10 5.38 -19.91
CA ARG A 454 53.49 4.52 -18.85
C ARG A 454 52.58 5.23 -17.83
N ALA A 455 51.37 4.73 -17.51
CA ALA A 455 51.08 3.43 -16.86
C ALA A 455 51.72 3.30 -15.45
N SER A 456 51.05 2.83 -14.38
CA SER A 456 49.66 2.41 -14.19
C SER A 456 49.32 2.36 -12.69
N LEU A 457 48.03 2.40 -12.41
CA LEU A 457 47.31 1.72 -11.32
C LEU A 457 48.13 0.67 -10.52
N SER A 458 48.12 0.78 -9.18
CA SER A 458 47.62 -0.28 -8.28
C SER A 458 47.60 0.13 -6.80
N SER A 459 46.67 -0.47 -6.07
CA SER A 459 46.50 -0.39 -4.61
C SER A 459 47.64 -1.04 -3.81
N SER A 460 47.84 -0.65 -2.55
CA SER A 460 47.32 -1.41 -1.39
C SER A 460 47.85 -0.89 -0.03
N ARG A 461 47.14 -1.31 1.03
CA ARG A 461 47.40 -1.30 2.48
C ARG A 461 48.82 -0.98 3.00
N ASP A 462 48.85 -0.37 4.19
CA ASP A 462 49.50 -1.01 5.34
C ASP A 462 48.77 -0.68 6.66
N LEU A 463 49.10 -1.42 7.73
CA LEU A 463 48.55 -1.32 9.09
C LEU A 463 49.68 -1.05 10.10
N ASP A 464 49.41 -0.32 11.18
CA ASP A 464 50.17 -0.52 12.43
C ASP A 464 49.37 -0.13 13.69
N LEU A 465 49.77 -0.64 14.86
CA LEU A 465 49.03 -0.61 16.13
C LEU A 465 49.86 0.03 17.26
N ARG A 466 49.25 0.87 18.12
CA ARG A 466 49.69 1.04 19.52
C ARG A 466 48.73 1.79 20.46
N SER A 467 48.80 1.41 21.74
CA SER A 467 48.21 1.99 22.96
C SER A 467 49.03 1.46 24.17
N PRO A 468 48.76 1.79 25.47
CA PRO A 468 47.76 2.70 26.05
C PRO A 468 48.26 3.64 27.19
N THR A 469 47.41 4.62 27.61
CA THR A 469 47.18 5.22 28.97
C THR A 469 48.34 5.72 29.89
N PRO A 470 48.09 6.38 31.05
CA PRO A 470 47.05 7.39 31.42
C PRO A 470 47.60 8.63 32.20
N ALA A 471 46.82 9.73 32.35
CA ALA A 471 46.80 10.58 33.57
C ALA A 471 45.65 11.63 33.58
N GLN A 472 45.13 11.92 34.78
CA GLN A 472 43.91 12.66 35.14
C GLN A 472 43.93 14.20 34.95
N GLY A 473 42.74 14.80 34.82
CA GLY A 473 42.47 16.23 35.07
C GLY A 473 40.96 16.54 35.08
N ARG A 474 40.39 16.97 36.22
CA ARG A 474 38.94 17.25 36.38
C ARG A 474 38.57 18.69 36.01
N SER A 475 37.37 18.89 35.47
CA SER A 475 36.50 20.07 35.68
C SER A 475 35.05 19.70 35.32
N ILE A 476 34.06 20.31 35.98
CA ILE A 476 32.62 19.98 35.85
C ILE A 476 31.81 21.27 35.76
N SER A 477 30.97 21.40 34.74
CA SER A 477 29.75 22.24 34.75
C SER A 477 28.84 21.89 33.57
N THR A 478 27.54 21.78 33.85
CA THR A 478 26.39 21.51 32.96
C THR A 478 25.86 22.81 32.32
N PRO A 479 24.82 22.81 31.44
CA PRO A 479 23.96 21.69 30.99
C PRO A 479 24.01 21.43 29.47
N ALA A 480 23.19 20.48 29.01
CA ALA A 480 23.13 20.04 27.63
C ALA A 480 22.12 20.86 26.79
N ASP A 481 22.59 21.43 25.69
CA ASP A 481 21.73 21.77 24.55
C ASP A 481 21.28 20.47 23.88
N ILE A 482 20.09 19.98 24.22
CA ILE A 482 19.44 18.90 23.49
C ILE A 482 18.93 19.47 22.16
N ASN A 483 19.85 19.56 21.18
CA ASN A 483 19.50 19.78 19.79
C ASN A 483 18.71 18.56 19.29
N ILE A 484 17.39 18.58 19.47
CA ILE A 484 16.47 17.67 18.81
C ILE A 484 16.51 18.01 17.32
N THR A 485 17.46 17.42 16.60
CA THR A 485 17.43 17.38 15.15
C THR A 485 16.26 16.51 14.73
N GLN A 486 15.08 17.12 14.61
CA GLN A 486 13.95 16.51 13.92
C GLN A 486 14.33 16.32 12.45
N THR A 487 14.96 15.18 12.15
CA THR A 487 15.01 14.64 10.79
C THR A 487 13.59 14.33 10.39
N GLN A 488 12.92 15.30 9.73
CA GLN A 488 11.61 15.10 9.15
C GLN A 488 11.66 13.87 8.24
N ALA A 489 10.87 12.86 8.58
CA ALA A 489 10.75 11.63 7.79
C ALA A 489 9.92 11.92 6.52
N ASP A 490 10.53 12.59 5.54
CA ASP A 490 9.93 12.77 4.22
C ASP A 490 9.71 11.41 3.55
N LEU A 491 8.60 11.28 2.83
CA LEU A 491 8.26 10.05 2.11
C LEU A 491 9.24 9.85 0.94
N ASP A 492 9.78 8.64 0.78
CA ASP A 492 10.51 8.30 -0.45
C ASP A 492 9.52 8.11 -1.62
N TYR A 493 9.19 9.22 -2.27
CA TYR A 493 8.34 9.26 -3.46
C TYR A 493 8.92 8.42 -4.61
N ALA A 494 10.25 8.30 -4.74
CA ALA A 494 10.86 7.55 -5.84
C ALA A 494 10.68 6.04 -5.63
N ALA A 495 11.01 5.54 -4.44
CA ALA A 495 10.77 4.15 -4.09
C ALA A 495 9.28 3.80 -4.09
N ALA A 496 8.41 4.69 -3.58
CA ALA A 496 6.96 4.48 -3.59
C ALA A 496 6.41 4.39 -5.03
N VAL A 497 6.77 5.31 -5.92
CA VAL A 497 6.35 5.29 -7.34
C VAL A 497 6.88 4.03 -8.05
N ASN A 498 8.12 3.60 -7.77
CA ASN A 498 8.66 2.36 -8.32
C ASN A 498 7.88 1.12 -7.85
N SER A 499 7.63 0.97 -6.54
CA SER A 499 6.79 -0.12 -5.99
C SER A 499 5.40 -0.15 -6.62
N LEU A 500 4.75 1.01 -6.76
CA LEU A 500 3.42 1.14 -7.36
C LEU A 500 3.42 0.80 -8.87
N THR A 501 4.50 1.13 -9.58
CA THR A 501 4.65 0.82 -11.02
C THR A 501 4.86 -0.68 -11.25
N LEU A 502 5.61 -1.36 -10.38
CA LEU A 502 5.78 -2.83 -10.44
C LEU A 502 4.45 -3.57 -10.25
N LEU A 503 3.53 -3.04 -9.44
CA LEU A 503 2.19 -3.61 -9.23
C LEU A 503 1.28 -3.57 -10.46
N PHE A 504 1.61 -2.83 -11.52
CA PHE A 504 0.89 -2.92 -12.80
C PHE A 504 0.99 -4.30 -13.47
N LEU A 505 1.95 -5.13 -13.05
CA LEU A 505 2.13 -6.50 -13.54
C LEU A 505 1.40 -7.55 -12.69
N ASN A 506 0.65 -7.14 -11.65
CA ASN A 506 -0.08 -8.06 -10.77
C ASN A 506 -1.37 -8.58 -11.44
N ASP A 507 -1.65 -9.89 -11.33
CA ASP A 507 -2.84 -10.53 -11.92
C ASP A 507 -4.16 -9.93 -11.44
N HIS A 508 -4.24 -9.48 -10.19
CA HIS A 508 -5.47 -8.98 -9.58
C HIS A 508 -5.80 -7.54 -10.02
N GLU A 509 -6.93 -7.38 -10.71
CA GLU A 509 -7.48 -6.08 -11.14
C GLU A 509 -7.56 -5.06 -10.00
N ALA A 510 -8.05 -5.48 -8.83
CA ALA A 510 -8.19 -4.62 -7.65
C ALA A 510 -6.84 -4.00 -7.22
N THR A 511 -5.76 -4.79 -7.25
CA THR A 511 -4.40 -4.34 -6.92
C THR A 511 -3.88 -3.32 -7.93
N ARG A 512 -4.11 -3.55 -9.24
CA ARG A 512 -3.73 -2.58 -10.30
C ARG A 512 -4.52 -1.26 -10.19
N VAL A 513 -5.83 -1.35 -9.96
CA VAL A 513 -6.71 -0.18 -9.73
C VAL A 513 -6.33 0.60 -8.47
N ALA A 514 -5.92 -0.09 -7.40
CA ALA A 514 -5.46 0.54 -6.17
C ALA A 514 -4.09 1.22 -6.34
N ALA A 515 -3.14 0.58 -7.01
CA ALA A 515 -1.82 1.17 -7.31
C ALA A 515 -1.93 2.46 -8.16
N LEU A 516 -2.78 2.46 -9.19
CA LEU A 516 -3.09 3.67 -9.96
C LEU A 516 -3.79 4.75 -9.11
N THR A 517 -4.65 4.35 -8.17
CA THR A 517 -5.32 5.29 -7.26
C THR A 517 -4.33 5.95 -6.27
N TRP A 518 -3.32 5.21 -5.81
CA TRP A 518 -2.19 5.77 -5.05
C TRP A 518 -1.36 6.76 -5.87
N LEU A 519 -0.98 6.42 -7.11
CA LEU A 519 -0.23 7.32 -7.98
C LEU A 519 -1.01 8.61 -8.30
N ILE A 520 -2.34 8.53 -8.47
CA ILE A 520 -3.21 9.71 -8.61
C ILE A 520 -3.13 10.61 -7.37
N MET A 521 -3.14 10.05 -6.16
CA MET A 521 -3.01 10.81 -4.91
C MET A 521 -1.63 11.44 -4.77
N LEU A 522 -0.56 10.66 -4.93
CA LEU A 522 0.83 11.15 -4.82
C LEU A 522 1.10 12.28 -5.83
N HIS A 523 0.59 12.16 -7.06
CA HIS A 523 0.69 13.23 -8.07
C HIS A 523 -0.27 14.42 -7.83
N ARG A 524 -1.29 14.31 -6.96
CA ARG A 524 -2.02 15.49 -6.45
C ARG A 524 -1.23 16.20 -5.36
N LYS A 525 -0.52 15.43 -4.53
CA LYS A 525 0.19 15.92 -3.36
C LYS A 525 1.51 16.60 -3.75
N ALA A 526 2.43 15.84 -4.36
CA ALA A 526 3.76 16.31 -4.70
C ALA A 526 4.07 16.11 -6.20
N PRO A 527 3.38 16.82 -7.12
CA PRO A 527 3.54 16.63 -8.56
C PRO A 527 4.99 16.76 -9.04
N ARG A 528 5.74 17.72 -8.49
CA ARG A 528 7.18 17.91 -8.76
C ARG A 528 8.02 16.68 -8.34
N LYS A 529 7.81 16.14 -7.12
CA LYS A 529 8.56 14.97 -6.62
C LYS A 529 8.23 13.70 -7.41
N VAL A 530 6.98 13.52 -7.85
CA VAL A 530 6.56 12.35 -8.66
C VAL A 530 7.08 12.40 -10.10
N LEU A 531 7.18 13.58 -10.72
CA LEU A 531 7.60 13.74 -12.11
C LEU A 531 9.13 13.88 -12.31
N ALA A 532 9.89 14.14 -11.24
CA ALA A 532 11.35 14.31 -11.32
C ALA A 532 12.11 13.03 -11.71
N PHE A 533 11.49 11.85 -11.58
CA PHE A 533 12.11 10.53 -11.82
C PHE A 533 11.65 9.89 -13.15
N ASN A 534 11.36 10.71 -14.15
CA ASN A 534 10.87 10.27 -15.46
C ASN A 534 11.96 9.55 -16.28
N ASP A 535 11.84 8.22 -16.36
CA ASP A 535 12.32 7.43 -17.51
C ASP A 535 11.49 6.13 -17.65
N GLY A 536 11.18 5.46 -16.53
CA GLY A 536 10.40 4.20 -16.53
C GLY A 536 8.87 4.33 -16.44
N THR A 537 8.37 5.27 -15.63
CA THR A 537 6.94 5.31 -15.25
C THR A 537 6.01 5.65 -16.41
N PHE A 538 6.34 6.64 -17.25
CA PHE A 538 5.47 7.07 -18.34
C PHE A 538 5.31 6.02 -19.45
N PRO A 539 6.36 5.30 -19.91
CA PRO A 539 6.21 4.12 -20.76
C PRO A 539 5.37 3.00 -20.11
N ALA A 540 5.46 2.80 -18.79
CA ALA A 540 4.64 1.82 -18.09
C ALA A 540 3.15 2.18 -18.10
N LEU A 541 2.79 3.45 -17.85
CA LEU A 541 1.42 3.95 -17.98
C LEU A 541 0.88 3.76 -19.41
N LEU A 542 1.64 4.16 -20.43
CA LEU A 542 1.24 3.96 -21.84
C LEU A 542 1.00 2.47 -22.18
N LYS A 543 1.74 1.54 -21.58
CA LYS A 543 1.48 0.11 -21.71
C LYS A 543 0.21 -0.33 -20.98
N THR A 544 -0.08 0.24 -19.81
CA THR A 544 -1.30 0.00 -19.00
C THR A 544 -2.60 0.39 -19.73
N LEU A 545 -2.55 1.29 -20.71
CA LEU A 545 -3.68 1.53 -21.63
C LEU A 545 -4.16 0.28 -22.40
N SER A 546 -3.32 -0.75 -22.47
CA SER A 546 -3.62 -2.05 -23.11
C SER A 546 -4.18 -3.11 -22.14
N ASP A 547 -4.47 -2.74 -20.88
CA ASP A 547 -5.00 -3.68 -19.87
C ASP A 547 -6.40 -4.23 -20.27
N PRO A 548 -6.70 -5.50 -19.96
CA PRO A 548 -8.04 -6.06 -20.19
C PRO A 548 -9.16 -5.41 -19.35
N SER A 549 -8.86 -4.71 -18.26
CA SER A 549 -9.85 -4.01 -17.42
C SER A 549 -10.09 -2.56 -17.87
N ASP A 550 -11.36 -2.23 -18.11
CA ASP A 550 -11.83 -0.87 -18.33
C ASP A 550 -11.62 0.02 -17.09
N ALA A 551 -11.64 -0.54 -15.88
CA ALA A 551 -11.41 0.21 -14.63
C ALA A 551 -9.93 0.61 -14.48
N VAL A 552 -9.00 -0.29 -14.82
CA VAL A 552 -7.55 0.00 -14.88
C VAL A 552 -7.28 1.10 -15.91
N VAL A 553 -7.73 0.92 -17.16
CA VAL A 553 -7.54 1.93 -18.23
C VAL A 553 -8.17 3.28 -17.88
N THR A 554 -9.35 3.30 -17.23
CA THR A 554 -10.01 4.55 -16.81
C THR A 554 -9.21 5.30 -15.75
N LYS A 555 -8.57 4.59 -14.80
CA LYS A 555 -7.72 5.17 -13.77
C LYS A 555 -6.37 5.65 -14.33
N ASP A 556 -5.78 4.88 -15.23
CA ASP A 556 -4.55 5.25 -15.92
C ASP A 556 -4.73 6.53 -16.76
N LEU A 557 -5.82 6.62 -17.53
CA LEU A 557 -6.19 7.83 -18.25
C LEU A 557 -6.48 9.02 -17.33
N GLN A 558 -7.02 8.80 -16.13
CA GLN A 558 -7.18 9.85 -15.12
C GLN A 558 -5.82 10.38 -14.63
N LEU A 559 -4.84 9.50 -14.41
CA LEU A 559 -3.47 9.84 -14.00
C LEU A 559 -2.72 10.58 -15.13
N LEU A 560 -2.68 10.01 -16.34
CA LEU A 560 -2.09 10.62 -17.53
C LEU A 560 -2.68 12.00 -17.82
N SER A 561 -4.00 12.17 -17.64
CA SER A 561 -4.66 13.47 -17.76
C SER A 561 -4.27 14.45 -16.66
N GLN A 562 -4.09 14.00 -15.42
CA GLN A 562 -3.65 14.85 -14.31
C GLN A 562 -2.21 15.34 -14.53
N ILE A 563 -1.31 14.46 -14.97
CA ILE A 563 0.07 14.81 -15.35
C ILE A 563 0.05 15.84 -16.50
N SER A 564 -0.74 15.58 -17.53
CA SER A 564 -0.89 16.46 -18.70
C SER A 564 -1.62 17.80 -18.44
N ARG A 565 -2.12 18.03 -17.21
CA ARG A 565 -2.63 19.34 -16.75
C ARG A 565 -1.59 20.14 -15.96
N ASN A 566 -0.71 19.45 -15.24
CA ASN A 566 0.21 20.04 -14.25
C ASN A 566 1.61 20.31 -14.82
N THR A 567 1.87 19.86 -16.05
CA THR A 567 3.19 19.90 -16.71
C THR A 567 3.17 20.84 -17.91
N GLU A 568 4.34 21.31 -18.35
CA GLU A 568 4.53 22.20 -19.49
C GLU A 568 3.94 21.64 -20.80
N ASP A 569 3.59 22.53 -21.73
CA ASP A 569 2.77 22.20 -22.91
C ASP A 569 3.40 21.12 -23.83
N ASP A 570 4.72 21.03 -23.86
CA ASP A 570 5.47 20.01 -24.61
C ASP A 570 5.23 18.59 -24.07
N TYR A 571 4.98 18.42 -22.77
CA TYR A 571 4.68 17.10 -22.19
C TYR A 571 3.32 16.58 -22.69
N PHE A 572 2.32 17.46 -22.78
CA PHE A 572 1.03 17.14 -23.40
C PHE A 572 1.19 16.78 -24.88
N ALA A 573 2.03 17.50 -25.62
CA ALA A 573 2.29 17.21 -27.04
C ALA A 573 2.96 15.84 -27.20
N ASN A 574 3.99 15.56 -26.41
CA ASN A 574 4.66 14.26 -26.36
C ASN A 574 3.70 13.13 -25.96
N PHE A 575 2.78 13.35 -25.03
CA PHE A 575 1.75 12.37 -24.69
C PHE A 575 0.81 12.07 -25.87
N MET A 576 0.34 13.09 -26.60
CA MET A 576 -0.51 12.88 -27.78
C MET A 576 0.22 12.15 -28.92
N VAL A 577 1.52 12.43 -29.12
CA VAL A 577 2.36 11.69 -30.09
C VAL A 577 2.54 10.23 -29.67
N ASN A 578 2.93 9.96 -28.42
CA ASN A 578 3.14 8.59 -27.94
C ASN A 578 1.84 7.77 -27.93
N LEU A 579 0.69 8.40 -27.61
CA LEU A 579 -0.62 7.76 -27.69
C LEU A 579 -1.01 7.39 -29.14
N LEU A 580 -0.71 8.27 -30.11
CA LEU A 580 -0.93 7.98 -31.52
C LEU A 580 0.00 6.86 -32.02
N GLN A 581 1.27 6.89 -31.60
CA GLN A 581 2.25 5.83 -31.90
C GLN A 581 1.83 4.47 -31.30
N LEU A 582 1.30 4.45 -30.08
CA LEU A 582 0.71 3.25 -29.47
C LEU A 582 -0.44 2.69 -30.31
N PHE A 583 -1.38 3.53 -30.75
CA PHE A 583 -2.48 3.09 -31.64
C PHE A 583 -2.01 2.65 -33.04
N SER A 584 -0.90 3.20 -33.56
CA SER A 584 -0.31 2.75 -34.83
C SER A 584 0.35 1.37 -34.69
N THR A 585 0.95 1.10 -33.53
CA THR A 585 1.63 -0.16 -33.21
C THR A 585 0.63 -1.26 -32.86
N ASP A 586 -0.39 -0.96 -32.05
CA ASP A 586 -1.53 -1.83 -31.78
C ASP A 586 -2.83 -1.25 -32.37
N ARG A 587 -3.06 -1.58 -33.64
CA ARG A 587 -4.31 -1.26 -34.36
C ARG A 587 -5.55 -1.88 -33.68
N LYS A 588 -5.42 -3.02 -32.99
CA LYS A 588 -6.54 -3.69 -32.30
C LYS A 588 -6.95 -2.93 -31.03
N LEU A 589 -6.01 -2.28 -30.36
CA LEU A 589 -6.29 -1.36 -29.25
C LEU A 589 -7.13 -0.16 -29.74
N LEU A 590 -6.81 0.41 -30.90
CA LEU A 590 -7.60 1.48 -31.52
C LEU A 590 -9.03 1.03 -31.83
N GLU A 591 -9.20 -0.13 -32.47
CA GLU A 591 -10.52 -0.67 -32.84
C GLU A 591 -11.40 -0.98 -31.62
N THR A 592 -10.83 -1.58 -30.59
CA THR A 592 -11.59 -2.08 -29.42
C THR A 592 -11.74 -1.04 -28.30
N ARG A 593 -10.67 -0.30 -27.96
CA ARG A 593 -10.62 0.61 -26.80
C ARG A 593 -10.47 2.08 -27.17
N GLY A 594 -10.02 2.42 -28.39
CA GLY A 594 -9.73 3.80 -28.80
C GLY A 594 -10.88 4.79 -28.60
N ASN A 595 -12.14 4.36 -28.80
CA ASN A 595 -13.32 5.18 -28.53
C ASN A 595 -13.52 5.49 -27.03
N LEU A 596 -13.23 4.54 -26.14
CA LEU A 596 -13.26 4.78 -24.69
C LEU A 596 -12.13 5.73 -24.29
N ILE A 597 -10.91 5.45 -24.76
CA ILE A 597 -9.71 6.24 -24.45
C ILE A 597 -9.90 7.72 -24.82
N ILE A 598 -10.26 8.02 -26.07
CA ILE A 598 -10.44 9.41 -26.52
C ILE A 598 -11.62 10.11 -25.80
N ARG A 599 -12.71 9.40 -25.48
CA ARG A 599 -13.83 9.99 -24.71
C ARG A 599 -13.43 10.33 -23.28
N GLN A 600 -12.66 9.47 -22.62
CA GLN A 600 -12.20 9.66 -21.24
C GLN A 600 -11.15 10.78 -21.13
N LEU A 601 -10.28 10.93 -22.15
CA LEU A 601 -9.41 12.09 -22.29
C LEU A 601 -10.23 13.37 -22.51
N CYS A 602 -11.28 13.36 -23.35
CA CYS A 602 -12.19 14.51 -23.54
C CYS A 602 -13.06 14.84 -22.31
N LEU A 603 -13.18 13.96 -21.32
CA LEU A 603 -13.73 14.29 -19.99
C LEU A 603 -12.70 14.99 -19.09
N SER A 604 -11.41 14.70 -19.31
CA SER A 604 -10.33 15.02 -18.38
C SER A 604 -9.41 16.15 -18.86
N LEU A 605 -9.44 16.51 -20.13
CA LEU A 605 -8.63 17.53 -20.80
C LEU A 605 -9.49 18.30 -21.81
N SER A 606 -9.06 19.48 -22.24
CA SER A 606 -9.80 20.29 -23.23
C SER A 606 -9.99 19.52 -24.55
N PRO A 607 -11.23 19.24 -24.98
CA PRO A 607 -11.47 18.50 -26.22
C PRO A 607 -10.96 19.26 -27.46
N GLU A 608 -10.98 20.59 -27.45
CA GLU A 608 -10.40 21.40 -28.53
C GLU A 608 -8.88 21.21 -28.61
N ARG A 609 -8.17 21.16 -27.46
CA ARG A 609 -6.73 20.94 -27.40
C ARG A 609 -6.35 19.54 -27.89
N ILE A 610 -7.09 18.51 -27.46
CA ILE A 610 -6.92 17.12 -27.94
C ILE A 610 -7.10 17.07 -29.47
N TYR A 611 -8.24 17.55 -29.98
CA TYR A 611 -8.58 17.41 -31.39
C TYR A 611 -7.65 18.23 -32.32
N ARG A 612 -7.19 19.40 -31.89
CA ARG A 612 -6.16 20.18 -32.61
C ARG A 612 -4.82 19.44 -32.64
N THR A 613 -4.34 18.96 -31.50
CA THR A 613 -3.02 18.30 -31.41
C THR A 613 -3.00 16.96 -32.13
N LEU A 614 -4.06 16.14 -32.02
CA LEU A 614 -4.20 14.92 -32.80
C LEU A 614 -4.30 15.22 -34.31
N ALA A 615 -4.97 16.30 -34.73
CA ALA A 615 -4.97 16.72 -36.13
C ALA A 615 -3.56 17.09 -36.63
N ASP A 616 -2.79 17.85 -35.86
CA ASP A 616 -1.42 18.26 -36.19
C ASP A 616 -0.41 17.10 -36.16
N CYS A 617 -0.74 15.99 -35.48
CA CYS A 617 0.01 14.73 -35.53
C CYS A 617 -0.42 13.88 -36.75
N ILE A 618 -1.73 13.64 -36.91
CA ILE A 618 -2.30 12.87 -38.03
C ILE A 618 -1.94 13.49 -39.38
N GLU A 619 -1.85 14.82 -39.51
CA GLU A 619 -1.36 15.49 -40.74
C GLU A 619 0.04 15.03 -41.18
N LYS A 620 0.88 14.53 -40.25
CA LYS A 620 2.25 14.05 -40.51
C LYS A 620 2.36 12.53 -40.69
N GLU A 621 1.30 11.77 -40.42
CA GLU A 621 1.33 10.30 -40.48
C GLU A 621 1.64 9.78 -41.89
N GLU A 622 2.43 8.70 -41.96
CA GLU A 622 2.78 8.05 -43.22
C GLU A 622 1.85 6.90 -43.59
N ASP A 623 1.31 6.19 -42.58
CA ASP A 623 0.32 5.14 -42.74
C ASP A 623 -1.08 5.74 -42.97
N VAL A 624 -1.46 5.76 -44.25
CA VAL A 624 -2.75 6.30 -44.72
C VAL A 624 -3.94 5.44 -44.28
N GLU A 625 -3.75 4.15 -44.04
CA GLU A 625 -4.81 3.26 -43.57
C GLU A 625 -5.09 3.50 -42.09
N PHE A 626 -4.05 3.51 -41.27
CA PHE A 626 -4.13 3.90 -39.85
C PHE A 626 -4.74 5.29 -39.67
N ALA A 627 -4.25 6.29 -40.41
CA ALA A 627 -4.77 7.65 -40.35
C ALA A 627 -6.27 7.72 -40.71
N SER A 628 -6.73 6.93 -41.70
CA SER A 628 -8.15 6.86 -42.08
C SER A 628 -9.02 6.22 -40.99
N ILE A 629 -8.53 5.16 -40.32
CA ILE A 629 -9.22 4.50 -39.20
C ILE A 629 -9.28 5.42 -37.97
N MET A 630 -8.18 6.12 -37.66
CA MET A 630 -8.13 7.08 -36.55
C MET A 630 -9.09 8.27 -36.79
N VAL A 631 -9.05 8.86 -37.98
CA VAL A 631 -10.01 9.91 -38.39
C VAL A 631 -11.46 9.42 -38.32
N GLN A 632 -11.75 8.19 -38.73
CA GLN A 632 -13.10 7.61 -38.64
C GLN A 632 -13.59 7.55 -37.18
N ASN A 633 -12.73 7.12 -36.25
CA ASN A 633 -13.05 7.07 -34.82
C ASN A 633 -13.22 8.48 -34.23
N LEU A 634 -12.32 9.42 -34.56
CA LEU A 634 -12.42 10.81 -34.10
C LEU A 634 -13.69 11.51 -34.63
N ASN A 635 -14.07 11.28 -35.89
CA ASN A 635 -15.30 11.81 -36.49
C ASN A 635 -16.56 11.20 -35.84
N ASN A 636 -16.57 9.89 -35.58
CA ASN A 636 -17.66 9.22 -34.87
C ASN A 636 -17.86 9.84 -33.48
N ASN A 637 -16.78 10.00 -32.71
CA ASN A 637 -16.82 10.63 -31.38
C ASN A 637 -17.24 12.11 -31.43
N LEU A 638 -16.76 12.86 -32.43
CA LEU A 638 -17.15 14.27 -32.65
C LEU A 638 -18.65 14.42 -32.93
N ILE A 639 -19.30 13.41 -33.52
CA ILE A 639 -20.76 13.37 -33.68
C ILE A 639 -21.44 12.88 -32.39
N THR A 640 -21.11 11.69 -31.90
CA THR A 640 -21.95 10.98 -30.90
C THR A 640 -21.71 11.42 -29.45
N ALA A 641 -20.50 11.84 -29.09
CA ALA A 641 -20.13 12.01 -27.67
C ALA A 641 -20.63 13.36 -27.11
N PRO A 642 -21.31 13.41 -25.94
CA PRO A 642 -21.86 14.65 -25.40
C PRO A 642 -20.78 15.70 -25.06
N GLN A 643 -19.61 15.27 -24.59
CA GLN A 643 -18.48 16.12 -24.17
C GLN A 643 -17.99 17.08 -25.27
N LEU A 644 -18.16 16.70 -26.54
CA LEU A 644 -17.74 17.49 -27.71
C LEU A 644 -18.78 18.53 -28.15
N ALA A 645 -19.80 18.83 -27.32
CA ALA A 645 -20.85 19.81 -27.63
C ALA A 645 -20.30 21.20 -27.96
N ASP A 646 -19.33 21.71 -27.19
CA ASP A 646 -18.73 23.02 -27.43
C ASP A 646 -17.78 23.02 -28.64
N VAL A 647 -17.05 21.94 -28.90
CA VAL A 647 -16.27 21.78 -30.15
C VAL A 647 -17.20 21.79 -31.37
N ARG A 648 -18.34 21.08 -31.31
CA ARG A 648 -19.39 21.15 -32.35
C ARG A 648 -19.98 22.57 -32.49
N LYS A 649 -20.10 23.33 -31.39
CA LYS A 649 -20.59 24.73 -31.39
C LYS A 649 -19.56 25.69 -32.01
N ARG A 650 -18.27 25.50 -31.71
CA ARG A 650 -17.11 26.22 -32.29
C ARG A 650 -17.04 26.00 -33.80
N LEU A 651 -17.12 24.73 -34.25
CA LEU A 651 -17.09 24.35 -35.66
C LEU A 651 -18.27 24.88 -36.48
N ARG A 652 -19.45 25.06 -35.87
CA ARG A 652 -20.58 25.73 -36.53
C ARG A 652 -20.43 27.24 -36.68
N ASN A 653 -19.43 27.87 -36.05
CA ASN A 653 -19.19 29.32 -36.13
C ASN A 653 -17.84 29.65 -36.78
N LEU A 654 -17.79 29.47 -38.10
CA LEU A 654 -16.66 29.82 -38.96
C LEU A 654 -16.49 31.34 -39.18
N GLU A 655 -17.27 32.20 -38.52
CA GLU A 655 -16.99 33.65 -38.46
C GLU A 655 -15.87 33.96 -37.45
N THR A 656 -15.63 33.07 -36.49
CA THR A 656 -14.57 33.23 -35.48
C THR A 656 -13.22 32.68 -35.98
N LYS A 657 -12.13 33.42 -35.77
CA LYS A 657 -10.77 33.03 -36.19
C LYS A 657 -10.32 31.69 -35.56
N ASP A 658 -10.77 31.43 -34.33
CA ASP A 658 -10.54 30.16 -33.62
C ASP A 658 -11.33 28.99 -34.25
N GLY A 659 -12.60 29.23 -34.63
CA GLY A 659 -13.41 28.24 -35.34
C GLY A 659 -12.84 27.92 -36.71
N GLN A 660 -12.34 28.93 -37.42
CA GLN A 660 -11.65 28.78 -38.71
C GLN A 660 -10.36 27.97 -38.57
N THR A 661 -9.48 28.28 -37.60
CA THR A 661 -8.22 27.56 -37.39
C THR A 661 -8.44 26.11 -36.94
N LEU A 662 -9.40 25.87 -36.04
CA LEU A 662 -9.80 24.52 -35.62
C LEU A 662 -10.36 23.72 -36.80
N PHE A 663 -11.24 24.31 -37.61
CA PHE A 663 -11.78 23.68 -38.81
C PHE A 663 -10.68 23.36 -39.83
N VAL A 664 -9.73 24.26 -40.06
CA VAL A 664 -8.61 24.05 -41.00
C VAL A 664 -7.71 22.90 -40.57
N ALA A 665 -7.32 22.83 -39.30
CA ALA A 665 -6.51 21.72 -38.76
C ALA A 665 -7.24 20.36 -38.89
N LEU A 666 -8.51 20.33 -38.49
CA LEU A 666 -9.33 19.12 -38.60
C LEU A 666 -9.58 18.72 -40.06
N PHE A 667 -9.86 19.64 -40.97
CA PHE A 667 -10.02 19.32 -42.39
C PHE A 667 -8.74 18.71 -42.97
N ARG A 668 -7.58 19.33 -42.68
CA ARG A 668 -6.27 18.90 -43.20
C ARG A 668 -5.88 17.49 -42.81
N SER A 669 -6.32 17.00 -41.65
CA SER A 669 -6.10 15.64 -41.18
C SER A 669 -7.27 14.71 -41.57
N TRP A 670 -8.51 15.20 -41.55
CA TRP A 670 -9.68 14.40 -41.95
C TRP A 670 -9.61 13.95 -43.42
N CYS A 671 -8.83 14.65 -44.26
CA CYS A 671 -8.56 14.30 -45.66
C CYS A 671 -8.16 12.83 -45.91
N TYR A 672 -7.65 12.09 -44.91
CA TYR A 672 -7.38 10.65 -45.04
C TYR A 672 -8.66 9.79 -45.18
N ASN A 673 -9.82 10.29 -44.72
CA ASN A 673 -11.12 9.63 -44.86
C ASN A 673 -12.14 10.57 -45.53
N ALA A 674 -12.58 10.19 -46.74
CA ALA A 674 -13.52 10.96 -47.55
C ALA A 674 -14.84 11.26 -46.82
N VAL A 675 -15.48 10.23 -46.23
CA VAL A 675 -16.79 10.35 -45.57
C VAL A 675 -16.69 11.19 -44.30
N ALA A 676 -15.59 11.09 -43.54
CA ALA A 676 -15.32 11.94 -42.40
C ALA A 676 -15.11 13.41 -42.80
N THR A 677 -14.35 13.69 -43.87
CA THR A 677 -14.15 15.06 -44.38
C THR A 677 -15.49 15.71 -44.79
N PHE A 678 -16.32 14.97 -45.52
CA PHE A 678 -17.65 15.41 -45.91
C PHE A 678 -18.59 15.61 -44.71
N SER A 679 -18.56 14.69 -43.74
CA SER A 679 -19.24 14.80 -42.43
C SER A 679 -18.85 16.06 -41.67
N LEU A 680 -17.55 16.41 -41.62
CA LEU A 680 -17.05 17.63 -40.98
C LEU A 680 -17.58 18.89 -41.69
N CYS A 681 -17.70 18.88 -43.01
CA CYS A 681 -18.27 20.01 -43.77
C CYS A 681 -19.78 20.18 -43.51
N LEU A 682 -20.55 19.08 -43.41
CA LEU A 682 -21.94 19.13 -42.96
C LEU A 682 -22.06 19.67 -41.52
N LEU A 683 -21.20 19.19 -40.61
CA LEU A 683 -21.18 19.59 -39.20
C LEU A 683 -20.87 21.08 -39.01
N ALA A 684 -20.01 21.64 -39.87
CA ALA A 684 -19.62 23.05 -39.86
C ALA A 684 -20.54 23.96 -40.68
N GLN A 685 -21.64 23.43 -41.27
CA GLN A 685 -22.54 24.13 -42.20
C GLN A 685 -21.87 24.63 -43.50
N ALA A 686 -20.68 24.11 -43.84
CA ALA A 686 -19.91 24.46 -45.04
C ALA A 686 -20.47 23.72 -46.29
N TYR A 687 -21.77 23.87 -46.56
CA TYR A 687 -22.51 23.02 -47.49
C TYR A 687 -22.06 23.12 -48.96
N GLU A 688 -21.56 24.28 -49.40
CA GLU A 688 -20.94 24.44 -50.72
C GLU A 688 -19.69 23.56 -50.87
N GLN A 689 -18.88 23.50 -49.82
CA GLN A 689 -17.63 22.73 -49.80
C GLN A 689 -17.90 21.24 -49.60
N ALA A 690 -18.95 20.88 -48.85
CA ALA A 690 -19.49 19.52 -48.85
C ALA A 690 -19.94 19.07 -50.26
N TYR A 691 -20.59 19.96 -51.03
CA TYR A 691 -20.98 19.65 -52.41
C TYR A 691 -19.77 19.50 -53.34
N ASN A 692 -18.75 20.35 -53.20
CA ASN A 692 -17.50 20.24 -53.95
C ASN A 692 -16.78 18.90 -53.66
N LEU A 693 -16.71 18.47 -52.39
CA LEU A 693 -16.21 17.15 -52.02
C LEU A 693 -17.05 16.01 -52.63
N LEU A 694 -18.37 16.15 -52.67
CA LEU A 694 -19.27 15.14 -53.23
C LEU A 694 -19.16 15.02 -54.76
N GLN A 695 -18.72 16.06 -55.46
CA GLN A 695 -18.31 15.94 -56.87
C GLN A 695 -17.04 15.09 -57.01
N ILE A 696 -16.06 15.27 -56.10
CA ILE A 696 -14.84 14.46 -56.07
C ILE A 696 -15.15 13.00 -55.72
N PHE A 697 -16.17 12.70 -54.90
CA PHE A 697 -16.59 11.32 -54.61
C PHE A 697 -16.97 10.52 -55.87
N GLY A 698 -17.44 11.18 -56.94
CA GLY A 698 -17.70 10.55 -58.24
C GLY A 698 -16.45 10.18 -59.04
N GLU A 699 -15.28 10.65 -58.61
CA GLU A 699 -13.96 10.37 -59.19
C GLU A 699 -13.18 9.31 -58.38
N LEU A 700 -13.72 8.83 -57.26
CA LEU A 700 -13.08 7.88 -56.33
C LEU A 700 -13.55 6.43 -56.55
N ASP A 701 -12.66 5.47 -56.32
CA ASP A 701 -12.96 4.03 -56.32
C ASP A 701 -13.93 3.69 -55.17
N MET A 702 -15.21 3.46 -55.47
CA MET A 702 -16.28 3.31 -54.46
C MET A 702 -16.23 1.94 -53.73
N THR A 703 -15.55 1.90 -52.59
CA THR A 703 -15.41 0.67 -51.78
C THR A 703 -16.63 0.35 -50.91
N VAL A 704 -16.80 -0.94 -50.57
CA VAL A 704 -17.85 -1.40 -49.64
C VAL A 704 -17.73 -0.70 -48.27
N ASN A 705 -16.51 -0.50 -47.77
CA ASN A 705 -16.26 0.22 -46.52
C ASN A 705 -16.67 1.69 -46.58
N MET A 706 -16.50 2.35 -47.74
CA MET A 706 -17.00 3.71 -47.96
C MET A 706 -18.53 3.75 -47.98
N LEU A 707 -19.20 2.82 -48.66
CA LEU A 707 -20.67 2.73 -48.68
C LEU A 707 -21.24 2.49 -47.27
N ILE A 708 -20.64 1.61 -46.47
CA ILE A 708 -21.04 1.37 -45.07
C ILE A 708 -20.86 2.64 -44.22
N GLN A 709 -19.82 3.43 -44.46
CA GLN A 709 -19.62 4.70 -43.74
C GLN A 709 -20.63 5.77 -44.18
N VAL A 710 -20.99 5.85 -45.46
CA VAL A 710 -22.03 6.78 -45.95
C VAL A 710 -23.41 6.39 -45.39
N ASP A 711 -23.72 5.09 -45.31
CA ASP A 711 -24.95 4.58 -44.70
C ASP A 711 -25.04 4.98 -43.21
N LYS A 712 -23.98 4.70 -42.44
CA LYS A 712 -23.85 5.12 -41.04
C LYS A 712 -23.93 6.64 -40.87
N LEU A 713 -23.34 7.44 -41.77
CA LEU A 713 -23.46 8.90 -41.72
C LEU A 713 -24.90 9.37 -41.92
N VAL A 714 -25.66 8.75 -42.83
CA VAL A 714 -27.07 9.07 -43.04
C VAL A 714 -27.94 8.66 -41.85
N GLN A 715 -27.65 7.53 -41.19
CA GLN A 715 -28.27 7.20 -39.91
C GLN A 715 -27.93 8.26 -38.83
N LEU A 716 -26.68 8.73 -38.78
CA LEU A 716 -26.23 9.77 -37.84
C LEU A 716 -26.83 11.16 -38.13
N ILE A 717 -27.28 11.47 -39.35
CA ILE A 717 -28.03 12.69 -39.67
C ILE A 717 -29.39 12.73 -38.92
N GLU A 718 -29.92 11.58 -38.51
CA GLU A 718 -31.12 11.53 -37.64
C GLU A 718 -30.83 11.76 -36.15
N SER A 719 -29.55 11.82 -35.75
CA SER A 719 -29.18 12.12 -34.36
C SER A 719 -29.55 13.55 -33.94
N PRO A 720 -29.72 13.82 -32.62
CA PRO A 720 -30.01 15.17 -32.12
C PRO A 720 -29.01 16.24 -32.56
N VAL A 721 -27.76 15.85 -32.82
CA VAL A 721 -26.69 16.77 -33.26
C VAL A 721 -27.00 17.42 -34.60
N PHE A 722 -27.57 16.69 -35.57
CA PHE A 722 -27.90 17.23 -36.90
C PHE A 722 -29.33 17.78 -37.02
N THR A 723 -29.98 18.11 -35.89
CA THR A 723 -31.33 18.71 -35.88
C THR A 723 -31.38 20.05 -36.61
N TYR A 724 -30.33 20.88 -36.53
CA TYR A 724 -30.26 22.13 -37.30
C TYR A 724 -30.26 21.87 -38.81
N LEU A 725 -29.48 20.89 -39.29
CA LEU A 725 -29.40 20.48 -40.70
C LEU A 725 -30.77 19.99 -41.19
N ARG A 726 -31.44 19.14 -40.40
CA ARG A 726 -32.79 18.63 -40.71
C ARG A 726 -33.86 19.72 -40.79
N LEU A 727 -33.72 20.81 -40.02
CA LEU A 727 -34.57 22.00 -40.13
C LEU A 727 -34.20 22.87 -41.35
N GLN A 728 -32.91 23.05 -41.62
CA GLN A 728 -32.41 23.84 -42.75
C GLN A 728 -32.78 23.26 -44.13
N LEU A 729 -33.07 21.95 -44.22
CA LEU A 729 -33.66 21.35 -45.43
C LEU A 729 -34.99 22.01 -45.84
N LEU A 730 -35.74 22.61 -44.91
CA LEU A 730 -36.99 23.33 -45.20
C LEU A 730 -36.77 24.68 -45.92
N GLU A 731 -35.54 25.19 -45.97
CA GLU A 731 -35.18 26.47 -46.60
C GLU A 731 -34.30 26.26 -47.86
N PRO A 732 -34.79 25.59 -48.94
CA PRO A 732 -33.97 25.22 -50.11
C PRO A 732 -33.42 26.41 -50.89
N GLU A 733 -34.09 27.57 -50.86
CA GLU A 733 -33.60 28.83 -51.45
C GLU A 733 -32.33 29.35 -50.75
N LYS A 734 -32.13 29.00 -49.47
CA LYS A 734 -31.09 29.53 -48.58
C LYS A 734 -29.92 28.55 -48.40
N TYR A 735 -30.18 27.25 -48.45
CA TYR A 735 -29.16 26.19 -48.42
C TYR A 735 -29.22 25.26 -49.64
N PRO A 736 -29.15 25.79 -50.88
CA PRO A 736 -29.30 24.98 -52.09
C PRO A 736 -28.25 23.87 -52.21
N TYR A 737 -27.03 24.10 -51.69
CA TYR A 737 -25.97 23.09 -51.66
C TYR A 737 -26.24 21.94 -50.68
N LEU A 738 -26.94 22.19 -49.56
CA LEU A 738 -27.35 21.12 -48.63
C LEU A 738 -28.34 20.16 -49.33
N TYR A 739 -29.30 20.71 -50.07
CA TYR A 739 -30.25 19.93 -50.86
C TYR A 739 -29.53 19.08 -51.91
N LYS A 740 -28.60 19.68 -52.66
CA LYS A 740 -27.72 18.95 -53.61
C LYS A 740 -26.89 17.86 -52.93
N CYS A 741 -26.33 18.12 -51.74
CA CYS A 741 -25.58 17.12 -50.98
C CYS A 741 -26.45 15.91 -50.63
N MET A 742 -27.63 16.14 -50.05
CA MET A 742 -28.51 15.03 -49.62
C MET A 742 -28.99 14.17 -50.80
N TYR A 743 -29.36 14.79 -51.93
CA TYR A 743 -29.71 14.04 -53.14
C TYR A 743 -28.50 13.34 -53.78
N GLY A 744 -27.31 13.93 -53.73
CA GLY A 744 -26.09 13.27 -54.19
C GLY A 744 -25.74 12.03 -53.37
N ILE A 745 -25.82 12.10 -52.03
CA ILE A 745 -25.68 10.91 -51.16
C ILE A 745 -26.71 9.84 -51.52
N LEU A 746 -27.97 10.23 -51.75
CA LEU A 746 -29.05 9.31 -52.10
C LEU A 746 -28.78 8.56 -53.43
N MET A 747 -28.01 9.16 -54.36
CA MET A 747 -27.61 8.52 -55.61
C MET A 747 -26.35 7.64 -55.48
N LEU A 748 -25.55 7.81 -54.42
CA LEU A 748 -24.39 6.95 -54.12
C LEU A 748 -24.75 5.72 -53.27
N LEU A 749 -25.83 5.79 -52.48
CA LEU A 749 -26.24 4.70 -51.61
C LEU A 749 -26.92 3.54 -52.37
N PRO A 750 -26.64 2.27 -52.01
CA PRO A 750 -27.49 1.14 -52.39
C PRO A 750 -28.87 1.25 -51.72
N GLN A 751 -29.82 0.37 -52.07
CA GLN A 751 -31.18 0.35 -51.50
C GLN A 751 -31.20 -0.19 -50.05
N SER A 752 -30.62 0.56 -49.12
CA SER A 752 -30.53 0.26 -47.70
C SER A 752 -31.64 0.90 -46.86
N SER A 753 -31.63 0.62 -45.55
CA SER A 753 -32.46 1.33 -44.57
C SER A 753 -32.15 2.83 -44.50
N ALA A 754 -30.87 3.23 -44.62
CA ALA A 754 -30.47 4.63 -44.64
C ALA A 754 -30.93 5.34 -45.93
N PHE A 755 -30.84 4.68 -47.08
CA PHE A 755 -31.43 5.17 -48.34
C PHE A 755 -32.94 5.40 -48.19
N ALA A 756 -33.66 4.45 -47.58
CA ALA A 756 -35.10 4.59 -47.35
C ALA A 756 -35.42 5.76 -46.38
N ALA A 757 -34.66 5.90 -45.29
CA ALA A 757 -34.82 7.01 -44.34
C ALA A 757 -34.58 8.38 -45.01
N LEU A 758 -33.47 8.53 -45.73
CA LEU A 758 -33.12 9.77 -46.43
C LEU A 758 -34.12 10.11 -47.53
N LYS A 759 -34.52 9.12 -48.34
CA LYS A 759 -35.57 9.27 -49.36
C LYS A 759 -36.89 9.76 -48.75
N ASN A 760 -37.32 9.14 -47.65
CA ASN A 760 -38.55 9.53 -46.97
C ASN A 760 -38.47 10.95 -46.41
N ARG A 761 -37.35 11.33 -45.77
CA ARG A 761 -37.13 12.70 -45.29
C ARG A 761 -37.12 13.73 -46.42
N LEU A 762 -36.44 13.44 -47.52
CA LEU A 762 -36.40 14.34 -48.68
C LEU A 762 -37.77 14.47 -49.37
N ASN A 763 -38.54 13.37 -49.46
CA ASN A 763 -39.92 13.40 -49.95
C ASN A 763 -40.85 14.25 -49.07
N SER A 764 -40.71 14.19 -47.73
CA SER A 764 -41.48 15.05 -46.81
C SER A 764 -41.20 16.54 -47.02
N VAL A 765 -40.00 16.90 -47.50
CA VAL A 765 -39.56 18.28 -47.72
C VAL A 765 -39.81 18.75 -49.15
N SER A 766 -39.71 17.88 -50.17
CA SER A 766 -39.89 18.26 -51.58
C SER A 766 -41.25 18.88 -51.89
N SER A 767 -42.29 18.50 -51.14
CA SER A 767 -43.64 19.08 -51.24
C SER A 767 -43.68 20.59 -51.00
N ILE A 768 -42.74 21.13 -50.20
CA ILE A 768 -42.63 22.57 -49.90
C ILE A 768 -41.92 23.29 -51.06
N GLY A 769 -40.91 22.66 -51.68
CA GLY A 769 -40.20 23.24 -52.84
C GLY A 769 -41.12 23.54 -54.02
N TYR A 770 -42.12 22.68 -54.27
CA TYR A 770 -43.13 22.92 -55.32
C TYR A 770 -44.06 24.11 -55.04
N LEU A 771 -44.27 24.51 -53.78
CA LEU A 771 -45.07 25.70 -53.44
C LEU A 771 -44.30 27.01 -53.65
N HIS A 772 -42.97 26.97 -53.62
CA HIS A 772 -42.11 28.13 -53.83
C HIS A 772 -41.70 28.33 -55.31
N ALA A 773 -41.71 27.28 -56.12
CA ALA A 773 -41.33 27.32 -57.54
C ALA A 773 -42.34 28.01 -58.49
N ALA A 774 -43.30 28.77 -57.96
CA ALA A 774 -44.28 29.52 -58.75
C ALA A 774 -43.66 30.85 -59.28
N PRO A 775 -43.63 31.10 -60.60
CA PRO A 775 -43.01 32.30 -61.16
C PRO A 775 -43.84 33.55 -60.82
N ARG A 776 -43.30 34.41 -59.94
CA ARG A 776 -43.92 35.71 -59.63
C ARG A 776 -43.82 36.65 -60.82
N THR A 777 -44.94 36.93 -61.46
CA THR A 777 -45.08 37.93 -62.52
C THR A 777 -44.76 39.34 -62.02
N ALA A 778 -44.08 40.14 -62.84
CA ALA A 778 -43.62 41.48 -62.47
C ALA A 778 -44.74 42.54 -62.55
N PRO A 779 -44.89 43.42 -61.54
CA PRO A 779 -45.62 44.68 -61.65
C PRO A 779 -44.72 45.83 -62.19
N PRO A 780 -45.29 46.92 -62.73
CA PRO A 780 -44.55 48.03 -63.33
C PRO A 780 -43.97 49.01 -62.30
N ALA A 781 -43.10 49.92 -62.76
CA ALA A 781 -42.36 50.87 -61.91
C ALA A 781 -43.00 52.27 -61.84
N THR A 782 -43.20 52.80 -60.63
CA THR A 782 -43.45 54.22 -60.35
C THR A 782 -42.87 54.69 -59.00
N SER A 783 -42.18 55.82 -59.03
CA SER A 783 -41.96 56.83 -57.95
C SER A 783 -42.05 56.44 -56.45
N SER A 784 -40.88 56.27 -55.83
CA SER A 784 -40.41 56.94 -54.58
C SER A 784 -41.39 57.38 -53.48
N SER A 785 -41.23 56.84 -52.26
CA SER A 785 -40.69 57.59 -51.09
C SER A 785 -40.35 56.66 -49.90
N ASN A 786 -39.54 57.18 -48.96
CA ASN A 786 -38.92 56.49 -47.80
C ASN A 786 -39.96 55.80 -46.86
N PHE A 787 -39.68 54.73 -46.10
CA PHE A 787 -38.53 54.51 -45.19
C PHE A 787 -38.20 53.00 -44.96
N ASP A 788 -37.12 52.74 -44.18
CA ASP A 788 -36.70 51.48 -43.53
C ASP A 788 -36.48 50.19 -44.36
N ARG A 789 -35.19 49.86 -44.58
CA ARG A 789 -34.61 48.49 -44.51
C ARG A 789 -33.08 48.48 -44.69
N PRO A 790 -32.29 48.11 -43.66
CA PRO A 790 -30.84 47.96 -43.80
C PRO A 790 -30.45 46.49 -44.03
N ASN A 791 -30.47 46.00 -45.29
CA ASN A 791 -29.66 44.82 -45.65
C ASN A 791 -29.31 44.73 -47.14
N ARG A 792 -28.21 45.39 -47.55
CA ARG A 792 -27.46 45.08 -48.78
C ARG A 792 -26.07 45.72 -48.73
N LEU A 793 -25.10 44.97 -48.21
CA LEU A 793 -23.69 45.31 -48.35
C LEU A 793 -22.90 44.07 -48.79
N LYS A 794 -22.22 44.27 -49.92
CA LYS A 794 -21.09 43.54 -50.54
C LYS A 794 -20.66 42.18 -49.99
N SER A 795 -20.37 41.28 -50.93
CA SER A 795 -19.45 40.16 -50.74
C SER A 795 -18.22 40.61 -49.94
N ARG A 796 -17.89 39.87 -48.88
CA ARG A 796 -16.84 40.20 -47.93
C ARG A 796 -15.77 39.12 -47.98
N GLU A 797 -14.72 39.36 -48.76
CA GLU A 797 -13.57 38.47 -48.94
C GLU A 797 -12.60 38.49 -47.73
N ASP A 798 -13.14 38.52 -46.50
CA ASP A 798 -12.39 38.33 -45.25
C ASP A 798 -12.42 36.85 -44.78
N GLY A 799 -12.61 35.92 -45.71
CA GLY A 799 -12.64 34.48 -45.44
C GLY A 799 -11.24 33.95 -45.21
N ASN A 800 -10.77 33.91 -43.96
CA ASN A 800 -9.41 33.52 -43.59
C ASN A 800 -9.07 32.01 -43.82
N ILE A 801 -9.94 31.26 -44.52
CA ILE A 801 -9.81 29.85 -44.90
C ILE A 801 -9.52 29.75 -46.41
N ARG A 802 -8.37 29.19 -46.78
CA ARG A 802 -7.97 28.97 -48.19
C ARG A 802 -8.57 27.68 -48.75
N TRP A 803 -9.86 27.74 -49.11
CA TRP A 803 -10.65 26.58 -49.56
C TRP A 803 -10.06 25.81 -50.74
N VAL A 804 -9.41 26.50 -51.70
CA VAL A 804 -8.79 25.85 -52.86
C VAL A 804 -7.67 24.90 -52.42
N GLU A 805 -6.75 25.38 -51.56
CA GLU A 805 -5.65 24.57 -51.01
C GLU A 805 -6.15 23.36 -50.20
N LEU A 806 -7.28 23.51 -49.51
CA LEU A 806 -7.91 22.40 -48.78
C LEU A 806 -8.46 21.33 -49.73
N LEU A 807 -9.12 21.71 -50.82
CA LEU A 807 -9.63 20.77 -51.83
C LEU A 807 -8.49 20.13 -52.64
N GLU A 808 -7.42 20.87 -52.93
CA GLU A 808 -6.19 20.32 -53.54
C GLU A 808 -5.51 19.31 -52.61
N LYS A 809 -5.38 19.62 -51.31
CA LYS A 809 -4.87 18.66 -50.32
C LYS A 809 -5.75 17.42 -50.24
N PHE A 810 -7.07 17.57 -50.23
CA PHE A 810 -8.01 16.44 -50.22
C PHE A 810 -7.77 15.51 -51.43
N ARG A 811 -7.71 16.08 -52.64
CA ARG A 811 -7.39 15.33 -53.88
C ARG A 811 -6.04 14.61 -53.77
N SER A 812 -5.00 15.30 -53.30
CA SER A 812 -3.66 14.72 -53.15
C SER A 812 -3.59 13.59 -52.13
N VAL A 813 -4.32 13.69 -51.01
CA VAL A 813 -4.34 12.66 -49.95
C VAL A 813 -5.16 11.44 -50.39
N GLN A 814 -6.31 11.63 -51.03
CA GLN A 814 -7.10 10.53 -51.58
C GLN A 814 -6.35 9.80 -52.71
N GLU A 815 -5.59 10.52 -53.54
CA GLU A 815 -4.71 9.90 -54.54
C GLU A 815 -3.55 9.11 -53.90
N ARG A 816 -2.96 9.59 -52.79
CA ARG A 816 -1.98 8.82 -51.99
C ARG A 816 -2.61 7.54 -51.42
N ALA A 817 -3.82 7.62 -50.88
CA ALA A 817 -4.57 6.46 -50.36
C ALA A 817 -4.83 5.41 -51.45
N ARG A 818 -5.31 5.85 -52.62
CA ARG A 818 -5.58 5.00 -53.78
C ARG A 818 -4.32 4.28 -54.29
N ARG A 819 -3.14 4.92 -54.22
CA ARG A 819 -1.85 4.29 -54.55
C ARG A 819 -1.46 3.23 -53.50
N ALA A 820 -1.54 3.55 -52.22
CA ALA A 820 -1.21 2.62 -51.13
C ALA A 820 -2.08 1.34 -51.19
N GLN A 821 -3.40 1.48 -51.39
CA GLN A 821 -4.30 0.34 -51.54
C GLN A 821 -3.97 -0.54 -52.76
N ARG A 822 -3.57 0.07 -53.88
CA ARG A 822 -3.15 -0.67 -55.09
C ARG A 822 -1.81 -1.38 -54.93
N GLN A 823 -0.96 -0.92 -54.01
CA GLN A 823 0.32 -1.53 -53.68
C GLN A 823 0.15 -2.72 -52.71
N ASN A 824 -0.63 -2.55 -51.63
CA ASN A 824 -1.00 -3.66 -50.73
C ASN A 824 -1.67 -4.82 -51.48
N ASN A 825 -2.52 -4.52 -52.47
CA ASN A 825 -3.16 -5.52 -53.32
C ASN A 825 -2.23 -6.24 -54.33
N MET A 826 -0.93 -5.92 -54.38
CA MET A 826 0.07 -6.67 -55.17
C MET A 826 1.01 -7.54 -54.32
N ASP A 827 1.27 -7.16 -53.07
CA ASP A 827 2.14 -7.92 -52.16
C ASP A 827 1.37 -8.93 -51.27
N GLY A 828 0.04 -8.82 -51.19
CA GLY A 828 -0.81 -9.53 -50.21
C GLY A 828 -1.44 -10.87 -50.61
N ASP A 829 -1.01 -11.52 -51.70
CA ASP A 829 -1.73 -12.67 -52.30
C ASP A 829 -1.47 -14.04 -51.62
N GLU A 830 -1.29 -14.07 -50.28
CA GLU A 830 -1.19 -15.31 -49.50
C GLU A 830 -1.65 -15.14 -48.03
N ILE A 831 -2.97 -15.10 -47.77
CA ILE A 831 -3.69 -15.53 -46.53
C ILE A 831 -5.21 -15.25 -46.66
N PRO A 832 -6.13 -16.14 -46.20
CA PRO A 832 -7.58 -15.86 -46.24
C PRO A 832 -8.03 -14.81 -45.22
N PRO A 833 -9.02 -13.95 -45.52
CA PRO A 833 -9.49 -12.92 -44.60
C PRO A 833 -10.29 -13.51 -43.42
N MET A 834 -9.86 -13.21 -42.18
CA MET A 834 -10.68 -13.47 -40.99
C MET A 834 -11.84 -12.48 -40.85
N GLY A 835 -12.96 -12.95 -40.30
CA GLY A 835 -14.23 -12.23 -40.31
C GLY A 835 -14.28 -10.99 -39.40
N VAL A 836 -14.71 -9.86 -39.98
CA VAL A 836 -14.99 -8.61 -39.24
C VAL A 836 -16.16 -8.81 -38.29
N SER A 837 -15.97 -8.50 -37.00
CA SER A 837 -16.99 -8.68 -35.96
C SER A 837 -17.90 -7.46 -35.80
N GLU A 838 -19.17 -7.68 -35.41
CA GLU A 838 -20.16 -6.61 -35.25
C GLU A 838 -19.83 -5.67 -34.07
N LEU A 839 -19.57 -4.39 -34.35
CA LEU A 839 -19.63 -3.32 -33.35
C LEU A 839 -21.09 -3.06 -32.94
N ARG A 840 -21.58 -3.83 -31.96
CA ARG A 840 -22.88 -3.58 -31.31
C ARG A 840 -22.74 -2.45 -30.29
N ILE A 841 -23.57 -1.42 -30.45
CA ILE A 841 -23.75 -0.39 -29.43
C ILE A 841 -24.67 -0.96 -28.36
N GLY A 842 -24.17 -1.11 -27.13
CA GLY A 842 -24.99 -1.40 -25.97
C GLY A 842 -25.74 -0.16 -25.50
N ASP A 843 -27.03 -0.29 -25.21
CA ASP A 843 -27.85 0.76 -24.61
C ASP A 843 -28.13 0.44 -23.14
N GLY A 844 -28.16 1.47 -22.28
CA GLY A 844 -28.06 1.31 -20.83
C GLY A 844 -29.37 1.57 -20.09
N ALA A 845 -30.11 0.51 -19.75
CA ALA A 845 -31.26 0.58 -18.85
C ALA A 845 -31.32 -0.65 -17.91
N VAL A 846 -31.70 -0.40 -16.65
CA VAL A 846 -31.85 -1.38 -15.56
C VAL A 846 -33.36 -1.72 -15.48
N ASP A 847 -33.86 -2.95 -15.28
CA ASP A 847 -33.77 -3.74 -14.04
C ASP A 847 -34.53 -5.11 -14.12
N VAL A 848 -34.32 -5.99 -13.12
CA VAL A 848 -35.13 -7.14 -12.61
C VAL A 848 -35.39 -8.42 -13.46
N LYS A 849 -34.90 -9.58 -12.94
CA LYS A 849 -35.29 -11.03 -13.14
C LYS A 849 -35.25 -11.64 -14.57
N GLY A 850 -34.71 -12.83 -14.83
CA GLY A 850 -34.27 -13.95 -13.99
C GLY A 850 -34.53 -15.33 -14.66
N LYS A 851 -33.62 -16.30 -14.43
CA LYS A 851 -33.66 -17.78 -14.72
C LYS A 851 -33.43 -18.34 -16.16
N GLU A 852 -32.32 -19.09 -16.26
CA GLU A 852 -32.21 -20.51 -16.68
C GLU A 852 -32.40 -20.98 -18.15
N THR A 853 -31.27 -20.95 -18.89
CA THR A 853 -30.55 -22.11 -19.49
C THR A 853 -31.15 -23.07 -20.55
N ARG A 854 -30.33 -23.31 -21.61
CA ARG A 854 -30.34 -24.39 -22.65
C ARG A 854 -31.48 -24.33 -23.70
N GLY A 855 -31.27 -24.68 -24.99
CA GLY A 855 -30.02 -24.93 -25.72
C GLY A 855 -30.19 -25.81 -26.99
N VAL A 856 -29.40 -25.53 -28.05
CA VAL A 856 -29.17 -26.36 -29.27
C VAL A 856 -30.33 -26.49 -30.29
N GLY A 857 -30.03 -26.34 -31.59
CA GLY A 857 -30.91 -26.82 -32.69
C GLY A 857 -30.75 -26.10 -34.04
N LEU A 858 -30.18 -26.75 -35.05
CA LEU A 858 -30.21 -26.34 -36.47
C LEU A 858 -31.23 -27.20 -37.23
N GLN A 859 -32.02 -26.62 -38.17
CA GLN A 859 -32.15 -27.05 -39.58
C GLN A 859 -33.35 -26.46 -40.36
N THR A 860 -33.06 -26.01 -41.59
CA THR A 860 -33.85 -25.94 -42.85
C THR A 860 -35.40 -26.09 -42.87
N ILE A 861 -36.10 -25.03 -43.31
CA ILE A 861 -36.83 -24.88 -44.62
C ILE A 861 -37.37 -26.19 -45.26
N PRO A 862 -38.66 -26.32 -45.71
CA PRO A 862 -39.39 -25.32 -46.53
C PRO A 862 -40.90 -25.05 -46.20
N GLN A 863 -41.51 -24.21 -47.05
CA GLN A 863 -42.89 -23.71 -47.05
C GLN A 863 -43.98 -24.78 -47.33
N LYS A 864 -45.22 -24.62 -46.80
CA LYS A 864 -46.45 -24.21 -47.54
C LYS A 864 -47.75 -24.34 -46.68
N GLU A 865 -48.68 -23.42 -46.85
CA GLU A 865 -50.01 -23.30 -46.19
C GLU A 865 -51.16 -24.01 -46.96
N PRO A 866 -52.45 -24.05 -46.49
CA PRO A 866 -53.04 -23.91 -45.14
C PRO A 866 -54.16 -24.95 -44.75
N ALA A 867 -54.47 -25.05 -43.44
CA ALA A 867 -55.80 -25.37 -42.81
C ALA A 867 -56.51 -26.72 -43.09
N PRO A 868 -57.59 -27.12 -42.33
CA PRO A 868 -58.09 -26.70 -41.01
C PRO A 868 -58.18 -27.87 -39.95
N ALA A 869 -58.67 -27.57 -38.74
CA ALA A 869 -58.95 -28.51 -37.62
C ALA A 869 -60.38 -29.14 -37.70
N PRO A 870 -60.87 -30.07 -36.82
CA PRO A 870 -60.41 -30.53 -35.48
C PRO A 870 -60.27 -32.10 -35.41
N PRO A 871 -60.72 -32.98 -34.44
CA PRO A 871 -61.62 -32.90 -33.26
C PRO A 871 -61.03 -33.34 -31.88
N VAL A 872 -61.37 -34.55 -31.34
CA VAL A 872 -61.27 -34.99 -29.91
C VAL A 872 -60.92 -36.51 -29.73
N PRO A 873 -60.62 -37.04 -28.50
CA PRO A 873 -59.74 -38.23 -28.29
C PRO A 873 -60.40 -39.50 -27.66
N ALA A 874 -59.59 -40.51 -27.30
CA ALA A 874 -59.99 -41.74 -26.57
C ALA A 874 -58.99 -42.19 -25.46
N LYS A 875 -59.42 -43.10 -24.55
CA LYS A 875 -58.72 -43.53 -23.30
C LYS A 875 -58.46 -45.04 -23.20
N ARG A 876 -57.52 -45.47 -22.32
CA ARG A 876 -57.56 -46.63 -21.35
C ARG A 876 -56.29 -46.56 -20.45
N ILE A 877 -56.30 -46.70 -19.10
CA ILE A 877 -56.73 -47.78 -18.16
C ILE A 877 -55.77 -48.99 -18.18
N GLY A 878 -55.18 -49.49 -17.07
CA GLY A 878 -55.14 -49.04 -15.64
C GLY A 878 -54.71 -50.15 -14.63
N LEU A 879 -54.58 -49.82 -13.32
CA LEU A 879 -54.41 -50.70 -12.11
C LEU A 879 -53.05 -51.44 -11.91
N GLY A 880 -52.54 -51.76 -10.69
CA GLY A 880 -52.87 -51.35 -9.30
C GLY A 880 -52.24 -52.22 -8.16
N ARG A 881 -52.20 -51.71 -6.89
CA ARG A 881 -51.79 -52.35 -5.58
C ARG A 881 -50.26 -52.54 -5.31
N GLN A 882 -49.71 -52.73 -4.08
CA GLN A 882 -50.24 -52.94 -2.70
C GLN A 882 -49.31 -52.39 -1.54
N PHE A 883 -49.84 -52.37 -0.29
CA PHE A 883 -49.34 -51.96 1.07
C PHE A 883 -47.90 -52.36 1.53
N GLY A 884 -47.30 -51.85 2.64
CA GLY A 884 -47.68 -50.81 3.64
C GLY A 884 -47.08 -51.00 5.08
N ARG A 885 -47.37 -50.08 6.05
CA ARG A 885 -46.99 -50.03 7.52
C ARG A 885 -45.52 -49.71 7.89
N LEU A 886 -45.12 -49.04 9.00
CA LEU A 886 -45.69 -48.45 10.26
C LEU A 886 -44.71 -47.32 10.78
N GLY A 887 -44.96 -46.45 11.77
CA GLY A 887 -46.21 -46.04 12.46
C GLY A 887 -46.15 -45.64 13.96
N GLY A 888 -45.57 -44.49 14.37
CA GLY A 888 -45.61 -43.89 15.75
C GLY A 888 -44.59 -42.75 15.96
N ALA A 889 -44.63 -41.87 16.98
CA ALA A 889 -45.65 -41.57 18.01
C ALA A 889 -45.38 -40.23 18.78
N VAL A 890 -46.44 -39.60 19.34
CA VAL A 890 -46.51 -38.64 20.49
C VAL A 890 -45.94 -37.20 20.38
N ALA A 891 -46.73 -36.26 20.93
CA ALA A 891 -46.68 -34.80 20.92
C ALA A 891 -45.67 -34.09 21.86
N GLY A 892 -45.50 -32.76 21.70
CA GLY A 892 -44.81 -31.88 22.67
C GLY A 892 -44.99 -30.37 22.44
N LYS A 893 -45.45 -29.62 23.46
CA LYS A 893 -45.65 -28.14 23.46
C LYS A 893 -44.33 -27.35 23.34
N GLY A 894 -44.40 -26.10 22.84
CA GLY A 894 -43.43 -25.05 23.23
C GLY A 894 -43.48 -23.76 22.40
N ARG A 895 -43.84 -22.61 23.00
CA ARG A 895 -43.63 -21.26 22.45
C ARG A 895 -42.43 -20.60 23.16
N ARG A 896 -41.49 -20.00 22.42
CA ARG A 896 -41.12 -18.57 22.56
C ARG A 896 -40.06 -18.11 21.54
N ASN A 897 -40.26 -16.89 21.05
CA ASN A 897 -39.29 -16.00 20.38
C ASN A 897 -38.33 -15.35 21.44
N PRO A 898 -37.30 -14.55 21.08
CA PRO A 898 -36.97 -13.94 19.77
C PRO A 898 -36.74 -14.94 18.63
#